data_AF-W2EXA4-F1
#
_entry.id   AF-W2EXA4-F1
#
_cell.length_a   1.000
_cell.length_b   1.000
_cell.length_c   1.000
_cell.angle_alpha   90.00
_cell.angle_beta   90.00
_cell.angle_gamma   90.00
#
_symmetry.space_group_name_H-M   'P 1'
#
loop_
_entity.id
_entity.type
_entity.pdbx_description
1 polymer ?
#
loop_
_entity_poly.entity_id
_entity_poly.type
_entity_poly.pdbx_seq_one_letter_code
_entity_poly.pdbx_strand_id
1 'polypeptide(L)'
;MRHSPRPRRKRLGLIVTGLAAASTFVAVAGVSGSAYSASAATCGTTNVAQGRPSSASSTENGGTPASAAFDGSTSTRWSSAFSDPQWVQVDLGSSQQICKVVLNWETARAQTFKIQVSPDGSSWSDATATLTGVAGTQSLDLTATGRYVRMYGLTRATQYGYSLWEFGVNVVTDTGGGTLPGGGDLGSNVKVFDPSMSSASIQSTLDTIFHQQESNQFGSQRYELLFKPGTYSGLNAQIGFYTSIAGLGQSPDNVTINGDITVDAGWFGGNATQNFWRSAENLAVVPVNGTDRWAVAQAAPFRRIHVRGGLNLAPNGYGWASGGYIADSKIDGTVGPYSQQQWFTRDSQIGGWTNGVWNMVFSGVVGAPAQSFPNPPYTTLPTSPVTREKPYLYVDSGGAYRVFVPSLRTNSSGVTWANGATPGSSIPLSQFYVAKPSDSAATLNQALSQGLNLLFTPGIYHINQTINVTRADTVVLGLGYATLIPDNGVVPMSVADVDGVKIASLLFDAGPVNSPVLLRVGPDGATASHASNPPSIQDVFFRIGGAAAGQATTSLVVNSNNTLIDHIWAWRADHGTGVGWNTNPADTGLIVNGNNVTAYGLFVEHYKKYEVVWNGQGGKTVFLQNEMPYDPPNQSSWMNGSTRGYAAYKVGSNVTSHEAWGLGSYCNFTADPSIVADHAFESPTASGVKFHDLLTVSLGGKGTIAHVINTTGGAAQGTATTPVNVVSYP
;
A
#
# COMPACT_ATOMS: atom_id res chain seq x y z
N MET A 1 -47.94 -59.27 -55.63
CA MET A 1 -46.80 -59.91 -56.35
C MET A 1 -45.52 -59.35 -55.76
N ARG A 2 -44.53 -60.06 -55.20
CA ARG A 2 -44.20 -61.49 -55.01
C ARG A 2 -43.51 -61.60 -53.62
N HIS A 3 -44.01 -62.47 -52.74
CA HIS A 3 -43.34 -63.67 -52.18
C HIS A 3 -42.13 -63.38 -51.25
N SER A 4 -42.26 -63.48 -49.91
CA SER A 4 -42.29 -64.72 -49.05
C SER A 4 -40.93 -65.42 -48.94
N PRO A 5 -40.64 -66.24 -47.89
CA PRO A 5 -41.35 -66.58 -46.63
C PRO A 5 -40.42 -66.49 -45.36
N ARG A 6 -40.91 -66.21 -44.13
CA ARG A 6 -41.40 -67.13 -43.05
C ARG A 6 -40.54 -68.41 -42.83
N PRO A 7 -40.39 -68.97 -41.59
CA PRO A 7 -41.42 -69.00 -40.53
C PRO A 7 -40.97 -69.12 -39.03
N ARG A 8 -41.90 -68.70 -38.14
CA ARG A 8 -42.46 -69.40 -36.94
C ARG A 8 -41.50 -69.88 -35.82
N ARG A 9 -41.82 -69.68 -34.53
CA ARG A 9 -42.98 -70.25 -33.79
C ARG A 9 -43.00 -69.58 -32.38
N LYS A 10 -44.15 -69.04 -31.92
CA LYS A 10 -45.10 -69.65 -30.94
C LYS A 10 -44.52 -69.77 -29.51
N ARG A 11 -45.19 -69.41 -28.41
CA ARG A 11 -46.61 -69.11 -28.11
C ARG A 11 -46.71 -68.68 -26.62
N LEU A 12 -47.75 -67.87 -26.32
CA LEU A 12 -48.56 -67.75 -25.08
C LEU A 12 -47.82 -67.47 -23.75
N GLY A 13 -48.26 -66.60 -22.84
CA GLY A 13 -49.52 -65.87 -22.66
C GLY A 13 -49.65 -65.45 -21.17
N LEU A 14 -50.62 -64.56 -20.90
CA LEU A 14 -51.06 -63.97 -19.60
C LEU A 14 -50.20 -62.81 -19.05
N ILE A 15 -50.67 -61.55 -19.16
CA ILE A 15 -51.64 -60.82 -18.31
C ILE A 15 -51.09 -60.57 -16.90
N VAL A 16 -50.87 -59.31 -16.53
CA VAL A 16 -51.58 -58.53 -15.49
C VAL A 16 -51.06 -57.09 -15.52
N THR A 17 -52.00 -56.15 -15.46
CA THR A 17 -51.88 -54.69 -15.37
C THR A 17 -51.19 -54.19 -14.09
N GLY A 18 -50.30 -53.20 -14.22
CA GLY A 18 -49.82 -52.37 -13.12
C GLY A 18 -49.11 -51.12 -13.64
N LEU A 19 -49.68 -49.94 -13.38
CA LEU A 19 -49.08 -48.64 -13.65
C LEU A 19 -47.71 -48.54 -12.96
N ALA A 20 -46.68 -48.16 -13.72
CA ALA A 20 -45.46 -47.58 -13.17
C ALA A 20 -45.16 -46.29 -13.92
N ALA A 21 -45.33 -45.16 -13.24
CA ALA A 21 -44.81 -43.88 -13.68
C ALA A 21 -43.27 -43.96 -13.65
N ALA A 22 -42.65 -43.96 -14.82
CA ALA A 22 -41.20 -43.83 -14.94
C ALA A 22 -40.85 -42.34 -14.85
N SER A 23 -40.52 -41.88 -13.64
CA SER A 23 -39.83 -40.61 -13.43
C SER A 23 -38.42 -40.72 -14.03
N THR A 24 -38.16 -40.01 -15.11
CA THR A 24 -36.81 -39.76 -15.62
C THR A 24 -36.03 -38.97 -14.59
N PHE A 25 -35.13 -39.65 -13.86
CA PHE A 25 -34.08 -39.01 -13.08
C PHE A 25 -33.09 -38.35 -14.04
N VAL A 26 -33.17 -37.02 -14.15
CA VAL A 26 -32.05 -36.21 -14.63
C VAL A 26 -31.03 -36.20 -13.50
N ALA A 27 -29.87 -36.80 -13.73
CA ALA A 27 -28.73 -36.67 -12.84
C ALA A 27 -28.23 -35.22 -12.91
N VAL A 28 -28.71 -34.37 -11.99
CA VAL A 28 -28.04 -33.12 -11.65
C VAL A 28 -26.74 -33.52 -10.96
N ALA A 29 -25.62 -33.38 -11.66
CA ALA A 29 -24.31 -33.42 -11.02
C ALA A 29 -24.26 -32.26 -10.02
N GLY A 30 -24.47 -32.59 -8.74
CA GLY A 30 -24.36 -31.63 -7.65
C GLY A 30 -22.95 -31.06 -7.62
N VAL A 31 -22.85 -29.77 -7.89
CA VAL A 31 -21.67 -28.98 -7.53
C VAL A 31 -21.52 -29.14 -6.03
N SER A 32 -20.53 -29.93 -5.62
CA SER A 32 -20.15 -30.06 -4.23
C SER A 32 -19.51 -28.73 -3.83
N GLY A 33 -20.34 -27.78 -3.41
CA GLY A 33 -19.86 -26.61 -2.71
C GLY A 33 -19.06 -27.12 -1.52
N SER A 34 -17.74 -26.92 -1.56
CA SER A 34 -16.89 -27.14 -0.41
C SER A 34 -17.35 -26.14 0.65
N ALA A 35 -18.20 -26.59 1.57
CA ALA A 35 -18.55 -25.82 2.74
C ALA A 35 -17.25 -25.66 3.53
N TYR A 36 -16.67 -24.46 3.48
CA TYR A 36 -15.55 -24.07 4.30
C TYR A 36 -15.97 -24.27 5.76
N SER A 37 -15.41 -25.27 6.44
CA SER A 37 -15.49 -25.35 7.89
C SER A 37 -14.62 -24.21 8.43
N ALA A 38 -15.26 -23.08 8.74
CA ALA A 38 -14.65 -22.05 9.55
C ALA A 38 -14.16 -22.71 10.85
N SER A 39 -12.91 -22.44 11.22
CA SER A 39 -12.43 -22.74 12.58
C SER A 39 -13.41 -22.09 13.56
N ALA A 40 -13.83 -22.84 14.57
CA ALA A 40 -14.76 -22.33 15.55
C ALA A 40 -14.04 -21.24 16.36
N ALA A 41 -14.42 -19.98 16.14
CA ALA A 41 -14.12 -18.88 17.02
C ALA A 41 -14.31 -19.29 18.49
N THR A 42 -13.23 -19.32 19.27
CA THR A 42 -13.28 -19.68 20.70
C THR A 42 -13.12 -18.45 21.57
N CYS A 43 -13.79 -18.45 22.72
CA CYS A 43 -13.65 -17.38 23.70
C CYS A 43 -12.27 -17.45 24.37
N GLY A 44 -11.45 -16.41 24.20
CA GLY A 44 -10.11 -16.34 24.77
C GLY A 44 -10.13 -16.26 26.29
N THR A 45 -9.08 -16.72 26.95
CA THR A 45 -8.99 -16.73 28.44
C THR A 45 -8.40 -15.45 29.03
N THR A 46 -7.79 -14.59 28.22
CA THR A 46 -7.18 -13.33 28.66
C THR A 46 -8.23 -12.27 29.01
N ASN A 47 -8.08 -11.65 30.20
CA ASN A 47 -8.84 -10.46 30.56
C ASN A 47 -8.28 -9.23 29.83
N VAL A 48 -8.93 -8.79 28.76
CA VAL A 48 -8.49 -7.64 27.96
C VAL A 48 -8.81 -6.28 28.60
N ALA A 49 -9.61 -6.26 29.67
CA ALA A 49 -9.95 -5.05 30.42
C ALA A 49 -8.92 -4.67 31.48
N GLN A 50 -8.01 -5.58 31.84
CA GLN A 50 -7.03 -5.34 32.90
C GLN A 50 -6.08 -4.20 32.55
N GLY A 51 -5.92 -3.24 33.46
CA GLY A 51 -5.06 -2.07 33.33
C GLY A 51 -5.53 -1.02 32.31
N ARG A 52 -6.74 -1.19 31.75
CA ARG A 52 -7.27 -0.29 30.71
C ARG A 52 -7.88 0.98 31.32
N PRO A 53 -7.94 2.09 30.55
CA PRO A 53 -8.65 3.29 30.97
C PRO A 53 -10.10 3.00 31.34
N SER A 54 -10.53 3.48 32.50
CA SER A 54 -11.86 3.19 33.07
C SER A 54 -12.49 4.43 33.67
N SER A 55 -13.82 4.48 33.66
CA SER A 55 -14.60 5.53 34.34
C SER A 55 -15.86 4.94 34.98
N ALA A 56 -16.49 5.70 35.85
CA ALA A 56 -17.75 5.30 36.51
C ALA A 56 -18.68 6.50 36.63
N SER A 57 -19.97 6.25 36.82
CA SER A 57 -20.95 7.30 37.12
C SER A 57 -20.67 8.01 38.43
N SER A 58 -20.09 7.30 39.40
CA SER A 58 -19.67 7.86 40.69
C SER A 58 -18.70 6.91 41.41
N THR A 59 -18.15 7.41 42.52
CA THR A 59 -17.33 6.66 43.46
C THR A 59 -17.80 6.96 44.89
N GLU A 60 -17.80 5.99 45.79
CA GLU A 60 -18.13 6.17 47.22
C GLU A 60 -17.16 7.17 47.89
N ASN A 61 -15.86 7.02 47.59
CA ASN A 61 -14.78 7.91 48.03
C ASN A 61 -13.50 7.64 47.20
N GLY A 62 -12.45 8.43 47.42
CA GLY A 62 -11.19 8.35 46.67
C GLY A 62 -10.44 7.01 46.79
N GLY A 63 -10.74 6.18 47.79
CA GLY A 63 -10.16 4.83 47.95
C GLY A 63 -10.86 3.74 47.15
N THR A 64 -11.93 4.07 46.41
CA THR A 64 -12.72 3.10 45.62
C THR A 64 -12.93 3.53 44.16
N PRO A 65 -11.84 3.90 43.44
CA PRO A 65 -11.94 4.44 42.08
C PRO A 65 -12.42 3.39 41.07
N ALA A 66 -12.88 3.83 39.89
CA ALA A 66 -13.27 2.93 38.80
C ALA A 66 -12.14 1.96 38.39
N SER A 67 -10.89 2.45 38.41
CA SER A 67 -9.71 1.66 38.05
C SER A 67 -9.49 0.45 38.95
N ALA A 68 -10.00 0.48 40.18
CA ALA A 68 -9.88 -0.62 41.13
C ALA A 68 -10.80 -1.81 40.80
N ALA A 69 -11.66 -1.71 39.79
CA ALA A 69 -12.38 -2.85 39.23
C ALA A 69 -11.65 -3.49 38.04
N PHE A 70 -10.48 -2.99 37.65
CA PHE A 70 -9.76 -3.44 36.45
C PHE A 70 -8.24 -3.56 36.70
N ASP A 71 -7.79 -3.59 37.95
CA ASP A 71 -6.36 -3.56 38.30
C ASP A 71 -5.74 -4.96 38.43
N GLY A 72 -6.56 -6.01 38.39
CA GLY A 72 -6.18 -7.41 38.57
C GLY A 72 -6.07 -7.84 40.03
N SER A 73 -6.57 -7.03 40.98
CA SER A 73 -6.43 -7.28 42.42
C SER A 73 -7.79 -7.48 43.08
N THR A 74 -7.99 -8.64 43.69
CA THR A 74 -9.21 -8.92 44.49
C THR A 74 -9.17 -8.30 45.89
N SER A 75 -8.22 -7.39 46.15
CA SER A 75 -8.05 -6.68 47.43
C SER A 75 -8.43 -5.20 47.36
N THR A 76 -8.66 -4.70 46.15
CA THR A 76 -9.06 -3.34 45.80
C THR A 76 -10.42 -3.41 45.13
N ARG A 77 -11.26 -2.37 45.30
CA ARG A 77 -12.63 -2.39 44.75
C ARG A 77 -13.05 -1.04 44.22
N TRP A 78 -13.87 -1.07 43.18
CA TRP A 78 -14.75 0.07 42.88
C TRP A 78 -15.99 0.01 43.77
N SER A 79 -16.48 1.18 44.19
CA SER A 79 -17.74 1.34 44.92
C SER A 79 -18.46 2.59 44.42
N SER A 80 -19.75 2.53 44.14
CA SER A 80 -20.53 3.68 43.69
C SER A 80 -21.08 4.53 44.84
N ALA A 81 -21.64 5.69 44.51
CA ALA A 81 -22.59 6.38 45.38
C ALA A 81 -23.83 5.52 45.67
N PHE A 82 -24.53 5.84 46.76
CA PHE A 82 -25.60 5.00 47.31
C PHE A 82 -26.96 5.34 46.67
N SER A 83 -27.01 5.31 45.34
CA SER A 83 -28.21 5.59 44.54
C SER A 83 -28.29 4.69 43.33
N ASP A 84 -29.47 4.63 42.72
CA ASP A 84 -29.77 3.83 41.53
C ASP A 84 -30.22 4.76 40.39
N PRO A 85 -29.80 4.55 39.13
CA PRO A 85 -28.80 3.58 38.65
C PRO A 85 -27.35 4.08 38.79
N GLN A 86 -26.37 3.17 38.72
CA GLN A 86 -24.94 3.49 38.64
C GLN A 86 -24.24 2.57 37.65
N TRP A 87 -23.07 2.98 37.15
CA TRP A 87 -22.29 2.19 36.21
C TRP A 87 -20.78 2.35 36.40
N VAL A 88 -20.05 1.34 35.94
CA VAL A 88 -18.58 1.35 35.77
C VAL A 88 -18.24 0.77 34.40
N GLN A 89 -17.30 1.41 33.69
CA GLN A 89 -16.96 1.09 32.30
C GLN A 89 -15.45 1.05 32.06
N VAL A 90 -15.06 0.39 30.97
CA VAL A 90 -13.68 0.27 30.48
C VAL A 90 -13.60 0.54 28.97
N ASP A 91 -12.50 1.17 28.53
CA ASP A 91 -12.12 1.35 27.12
C ASP A 91 -11.12 0.25 26.68
N LEU A 92 -11.54 -0.65 25.79
CA LEU A 92 -10.68 -1.72 25.27
C LEU A 92 -9.65 -1.22 24.23
N GLY A 93 -9.68 0.06 23.86
CA GLY A 93 -8.79 0.71 22.89
C GLY A 93 -9.24 0.57 21.43
N SER A 94 -9.96 -0.49 21.09
CA SER A 94 -10.59 -0.69 19.77
C SER A 94 -11.84 -1.56 19.90
N SER A 95 -12.67 -1.62 18.87
CA SER A 95 -13.88 -2.46 18.87
C SER A 95 -13.50 -3.95 18.85
N GLN A 96 -14.04 -4.74 19.78
CA GLN A 96 -13.73 -6.15 19.96
C GLN A 96 -14.99 -7.01 19.93
N GLN A 97 -14.88 -8.27 19.48
CA GLN A 97 -15.93 -9.27 19.64
C GLN A 97 -15.84 -9.89 21.04
N ILE A 98 -16.70 -9.44 21.94
CA ILE A 98 -16.75 -9.86 23.34
C ILE A 98 -17.52 -11.18 23.43
N CYS A 99 -16.92 -12.16 24.09
CA CYS A 99 -17.50 -13.49 24.27
C CYS A 99 -17.85 -13.79 25.73
N LYS A 100 -17.23 -13.10 26.70
CA LYS A 100 -17.48 -13.30 28.12
C LYS A 100 -17.15 -12.07 28.95
N VAL A 101 -17.93 -11.88 30.01
CA VAL A 101 -17.69 -10.92 31.10
C VAL A 101 -17.63 -11.67 32.42
N VAL A 102 -16.67 -11.32 33.28
CA VAL A 102 -16.49 -11.91 34.60
C VAL A 102 -16.55 -10.81 35.65
N LEU A 103 -17.56 -10.84 36.52
CA LEU A 103 -17.74 -9.88 37.60
C LEU A 103 -17.39 -10.54 38.92
N ASN A 104 -16.43 -10.01 39.66
CA ASN A 104 -16.17 -10.42 41.04
C ASN A 104 -16.84 -9.42 41.99
N TRP A 105 -18.00 -9.78 42.51
CA TRP A 105 -18.81 -8.91 43.35
C TRP A 105 -18.30 -8.80 44.78
N GLU A 106 -18.40 -7.60 45.34
CA GLU A 106 -18.41 -7.41 46.80
C GLU A 106 -19.80 -7.74 47.37
N THR A 107 -19.95 -7.83 48.69
CA THR A 107 -21.24 -7.96 49.38
C THR A 107 -22.28 -6.95 48.88
N ALA A 108 -21.89 -5.68 48.70
CA ALA A 108 -22.69 -4.58 48.20
C ALA A 108 -22.84 -4.61 46.65
N ARG A 109 -23.23 -5.75 46.10
CA ARG A 109 -23.43 -5.95 44.66
C ARG A 109 -24.72 -5.33 44.11
N ALA A 110 -24.87 -5.38 42.79
CA ALA A 110 -26.16 -5.18 42.14
C ALA A 110 -27.13 -6.30 42.51
N GLN A 111 -28.37 -5.96 42.88
CA GLN A 111 -29.47 -6.93 42.86
C GLN A 111 -29.89 -7.18 41.42
N THR A 112 -30.09 -6.11 40.63
CA THR A 112 -30.35 -6.21 39.19
C THR A 112 -29.43 -5.30 38.39
N PHE A 113 -28.97 -5.78 37.23
CA PHE A 113 -28.05 -5.04 36.34
C PHE A 113 -28.11 -5.51 34.88
N LYS A 114 -27.42 -4.81 33.99
CA LYS A 114 -27.13 -5.25 32.60
C LYS A 114 -25.66 -5.09 32.27
N ILE A 115 -25.18 -5.85 31.28
CA ILE A 115 -23.96 -5.51 30.55
C ILE A 115 -24.34 -4.73 29.29
N GLN A 116 -23.65 -3.63 29.05
CA GLN A 116 -23.84 -2.82 27.84
C GLN A 116 -22.51 -2.63 27.11
N VAL A 117 -22.60 -2.47 25.80
CA VAL A 117 -21.45 -2.18 24.93
C VAL A 117 -21.68 -0.90 24.15
N SER A 118 -20.59 -0.25 23.76
CA SER A 118 -20.63 0.99 22.99
C SER A 118 -19.43 1.11 22.04
N PRO A 119 -19.61 1.67 20.83
CA PRO A 119 -18.49 1.97 19.93
C PRO A 119 -17.72 3.25 20.33
N ASP A 120 -18.37 4.19 21.01
CA ASP A 120 -17.91 5.58 21.21
C ASP A 120 -17.85 6.00 22.69
N GLY A 121 -18.39 5.20 23.61
CA GLY A 121 -18.46 5.48 25.04
C GLY A 121 -19.67 6.32 25.46
N SER A 122 -20.48 6.79 24.50
CA SER A 122 -21.66 7.63 24.73
C SER A 122 -22.97 6.97 24.29
N SER A 123 -22.96 6.20 23.22
CA SER A 123 -24.10 5.51 22.62
C SER A 123 -24.08 4.05 23.05
N TRP A 124 -25.01 3.64 23.92
CA TRP A 124 -24.98 2.33 24.57
C TRP A 124 -26.07 1.40 24.07
N SER A 125 -25.71 0.14 23.85
CA SER A 125 -26.63 -0.97 23.53
C SER A 125 -26.55 -2.05 24.61
N ASP A 126 -27.71 -2.63 24.94
CA ASP A 126 -27.80 -3.76 25.88
C ASP A 126 -27.19 -5.03 25.26
N ALA A 127 -26.13 -5.55 25.87
CA ALA A 127 -25.52 -6.83 25.50
C ALA A 127 -26.19 -8.01 26.21
N THR A 128 -26.90 -7.75 27.31
CA THR A 128 -27.69 -8.74 28.06
C THR A 128 -29.08 -8.18 28.38
N ALA A 129 -30.05 -9.08 28.59
CA ALA A 129 -31.26 -8.73 29.33
C ALA A 129 -30.91 -8.32 30.79
N THR A 130 -31.91 -7.93 31.57
CA THR A 130 -31.73 -7.70 33.01
C THR A 130 -31.32 -8.99 33.72
N LEU A 131 -30.22 -8.93 34.45
CA LEU A 131 -29.64 -10.03 35.22
C LEU A 131 -29.75 -9.76 36.71
N THR A 132 -29.70 -10.84 37.51
CA THR A 132 -29.61 -10.76 38.98
C THR A 132 -28.18 -10.98 39.43
N GLY A 133 -27.67 -10.16 40.35
CA GLY A 133 -26.32 -10.31 40.89
C GLY A 133 -26.21 -11.42 41.93
N VAL A 134 -25.18 -12.25 41.82
CA VAL A 134 -24.87 -13.33 42.77
C VAL A 134 -23.69 -12.96 43.68
N ALA A 135 -23.57 -13.63 44.83
CA ALA A 135 -22.40 -13.43 45.69
C ALA A 135 -21.13 -14.00 45.03
N GLY A 136 -20.00 -13.30 45.18
CA GLY A 136 -18.72 -13.72 44.62
C GLY A 136 -18.62 -13.54 43.11
N THR A 137 -17.92 -14.45 42.44
CA THR A 137 -17.66 -14.35 40.99
C THR A 137 -18.84 -14.82 40.15
N GLN A 138 -19.30 -13.95 39.25
CA GLN A 138 -20.33 -14.20 38.25
C GLN A 138 -19.73 -14.13 36.86
N SER A 139 -19.73 -15.25 36.15
CA SER A 139 -19.34 -15.29 34.73
C SER A 139 -20.57 -15.25 33.85
N LEU A 140 -20.51 -14.43 32.80
CA LEU A 140 -21.56 -14.22 31.83
C LEU A 140 -20.97 -14.50 30.45
N ASP A 141 -21.48 -15.52 29.77
CA ASP A 141 -21.20 -15.71 28.34
C ASP A 141 -22.15 -14.79 27.56
N LEU A 142 -21.60 -14.02 26.64
CA LEU A 142 -22.39 -13.13 25.76
C LEU A 142 -21.75 -13.04 24.38
N THR A 143 -22.50 -12.54 23.41
CA THR A 143 -21.97 -12.25 22.08
C THR A 143 -22.33 -10.82 21.74
N ALA A 144 -21.36 -9.93 21.87
CA ALA A 144 -21.53 -8.52 21.60
C ALA A 144 -20.26 -7.94 20.98
N THR A 145 -20.41 -6.85 20.22
CA THR A 145 -19.28 -6.14 19.64
C THR A 145 -19.27 -4.72 20.16
N GLY A 146 -18.12 -4.25 20.64
CA GLY A 146 -17.96 -2.88 21.11
C GLY A 146 -16.54 -2.57 21.56
N ARG A 147 -16.23 -1.28 21.64
CA ARG A 147 -14.95 -0.77 22.19
C ARG A 147 -15.04 -0.54 23.69
N TYR A 148 -16.18 -0.06 24.14
CA TYR A 148 -16.47 0.19 25.54
C TYR A 148 -17.42 -0.88 26.08
N VAL A 149 -17.17 -1.31 27.32
CA VAL A 149 -18.02 -2.26 28.03
C VAL A 149 -18.34 -1.68 29.40
N ARG A 150 -19.61 -1.77 29.84
CA ARG A 150 -20.00 -1.33 31.19
C ARG A 150 -20.95 -2.29 31.88
N MET A 151 -20.85 -2.32 33.20
CA MET A 151 -21.89 -2.84 34.09
C MET A 151 -22.83 -1.68 34.42
N TYR A 152 -24.12 -1.84 34.13
CA TYR A 152 -25.16 -0.85 34.41
C TYR A 152 -26.10 -1.39 35.49
N GLY A 153 -25.89 -0.96 36.73
CA GLY A 153 -26.66 -1.36 37.91
C GLY A 153 -28.02 -0.67 37.94
N LEU A 154 -29.08 -1.46 38.11
CA LEU A 154 -30.47 -1.00 38.11
C LEU A 154 -31.05 -0.91 39.53
N THR A 155 -30.81 -1.93 40.36
CA THR A 155 -31.20 -1.92 41.78
C THR A 155 -30.08 -2.51 42.65
N ARG A 156 -29.82 -1.92 43.83
CA ARG A 156 -28.80 -2.40 44.78
C ARG A 156 -29.31 -3.57 45.63
N ALA A 157 -28.41 -4.51 45.95
CA ALA A 157 -28.73 -5.65 46.83
C ALA A 157 -28.67 -5.31 48.33
N THR A 158 -28.12 -4.15 48.68
CA THR A 158 -27.97 -3.66 50.05
C THR A 158 -28.28 -2.16 50.10
N GLN A 159 -28.24 -1.56 51.29
CA GLN A 159 -28.34 -0.10 51.45
C GLN A 159 -27.12 0.68 50.91
N TYR A 160 -25.99 0.01 50.68
CA TYR A 160 -24.74 0.60 50.19
C TYR A 160 -24.71 0.71 48.66
N GLY A 161 -23.68 1.35 48.09
CA GLY A 161 -23.45 1.47 46.64
C GLY A 161 -23.07 0.14 45.99
N TYR A 162 -23.13 0.07 44.65
CA TYR A 162 -22.66 -1.07 43.88
C TYR A 162 -21.16 -1.23 44.02
N SER A 163 -20.67 -2.45 44.25
CA SER A 163 -19.25 -2.67 44.42
C SER A 163 -18.75 -3.97 43.77
N LEU A 164 -17.59 -3.84 43.10
CA LEU A 164 -16.88 -4.90 42.38
C LEU A 164 -15.43 -4.91 42.84
N TRP A 165 -14.95 -6.10 43.22
CA TRP A 165 -13.52 -6.37 43.37
C TRP A 165 -12.84 -6.42 41.99
N GLU A 166 -13.50 -6.99 40.98
CA GLU A 166 -12.93 -7.11 39.64
C GLU A 166 -14.01 -7.18 38.55
N PHE A 167 -13.67 -6.71 37.36
CA PHE A 167 -14.48 -6.75 36.14
C PHE A 167 -13.60 -7.14 34.95
N GLY A 168 -13.62 -8.43 34.64
CA GLY A 168 -12.96 -9.00 33.48
C GLY A 168 -13.80 -8.98 32.21
N VAL A 169 -13.13 -8.76 31.08
CA VAL A 169 -13.70 -8.90 29.73
C VAL A 169 -12.83 -9.84 28.92
N ASN A 170 -13.45 -10.85 28.31
CA ASN A 170 -12.82 -11.80 27.42
C ASN A 170 -13.39 -11.63 26.01
N VAL A 171 -12.51 -11.69 25.01
CA VAL A 171 -12.86 -11.54 23.61
C VAL A 171 -12.67 -12.85 22.87
N VAL A 172 -13.38 -13.01 21.75
CA VAL A 172 -13.10 -14.07 20.80
C VAL A 172 -11.65 -13.90 20.37
N THR A 173 -10.83 -14.89 20.71
CA THR A 173 -9.49 -14.99 20.16
C THR A 173 -9.57 -15.99 19.03
N ASP A 174 -9.18 -15.57 17.83
CA ASP A 174 -8.74 -16.54 16.85
C ASP A 174 -7.51 -17.20 17.47
N THR A 175 -7.65 -18.44 17.93
CA THR A 175 -6.49 -19.15 18.46
C THR A 175 -5.57 -19.33 17.26
N GLY A 176 -4.48 -18.58 17.22
CA GLY A 176 -3.40 -18.68 16.21
C GLY A 176 -2.68 -20.03 16.20
N GLY A 177 -3.39 -21.13 16.50
CA GLY A 177 -3.03 -22.52 16.31
C GLY A 177 -3.86 -23.23 15.24
N GLY A 178 -4.86 -22.57 14.64
CA GLY A 178 -5.54 -23.09 13.44
C GLY A 178 -4.81 -22.69 12.16
N THR A 179 -4.69 -23.59 11.19
CA THR A 179 -4.13 -23.28 9.86
C THR A 179 -4.97 -22.17 9.21
N LEU A 180 -4.37 -21.00 8.97
CA LEU A 180 -5.03 -19.93 8.22
C LEU A 180 -5.32 -20.40 6.78
N PRO A 181 -6.54 -20.20 6.26
CA PRO A 181 -6.86 -20.57 4.89
C PRO A 181 -6.15 -19.64 3.91
N GLY A 182 -5.68 -20.19 2.79
CA GLY A 182 -5.30 -19.39 1.63
C GLY A 182 -6.50 -19.11 0.73
N GLY A 183 -6.52 -17.96 0.09
CA GLY A 183 -7.64 -17.44 -0.68
C GLY A 183 -8.63 -16.64 0.16
N GLY A 184 -9.83 -16.43 -0.38
CA GLY A 184 -10.90 -15.67 0.26
C GLY A 184 -11.43 -14.54 -0.60
N ASP A 185 -12.49 -13.89 -0.09
CA ASP A 185 -13.07 -12.70 -0.71
C ASP A 185 -12.08 -11.53 -0.66
N LEU A 186 -12.06 -10.70 -1.72
CA LEU A 186 -11.14 -9.56 -1.83
C LEU A 186 -11.61 -8.32 -1.04
N GLY A 187 -12.78 -8.36 -0.40
CA GLY A 187 -13.31 -7.30 0.43
C GLY A 187 -14.14 -6.30 -0.36
N SER A 188 -15.00 -5.57 0.35
CA SER A 188 -15.95 -4.63 -0.24
C SER A 188 -15.31 -3.43 -0.95
N ASN A 189 -14.04 -3.13 -0.65
CA ASN A 189 -13.30 -2.03 -1.29
C ASN A 189 -12.71 -2.41 -2.66
N VAL A 190 -12.82 -3.68 -3.05
CA VAL A 190 -12.47 -4.16 -4.38
C VAL A 190 -13.76 -4.25 -5.21
N LYS A 191 -13.84 -3.46 -6.27
CA LYS A 191 -14.96 -3.45 -7.22
C LYS A 191 -14.56 -4.26 -8.44
N VAL A 192 -15.28 -5.35 -8.71
CA VAL A 192 -15.01 -6.23 -9.85
C VAL A 192 -16.12 -6.05 -10.88
N PHE A 193 -15.75 -5.56 -12.05
CA PHE A 193 -16.65 -5.37 -13.18
C PHE A 193 -16.49 -6.53 -14.17
N ASP A 194 -17.60 -7.01 -14.72
CA ASP A 194 -17.60 -8.00 -15.79
C ASP A 194 -18.35 -7.47 -17.02
N PRO A 195 -18.05 -7.98 -18.24
CA PRO A 195 -18.62 -7.44 -19.47
C PRO A 195 -20.15 -7.56 -19.61
N SER A 196 -20.82 -8.36 -18.76
CA SER A 196 -22.28 -8.45 -18.73
C SER A 196 -22.94 -7.31 -17.95
N MET A 197 -22.18 -6.57 -17.13
CA MET A 197 -22.67 -5.38 -16.44
C MET A 197 -22.90 -4.25 -17.43
N SER A 198 -23.95 -3.44 -17.24
CA SER A 198 -24.23 -2.31 -18.11
C SER A 198 -23.18 -1.19 -17.91
N SER A 199 -22.76 -0.55 -19.00
CA SER A 199 -21.83 0.59 -18.94
C SER A 199 -22.32 1.69 -17.99
N ALA A 200 -23.63 1.94 -17.93
CA ALA A 200 -24.21 2.92 -17.01
C ALA A 200 -24.00 2.54 -15.53
N SER A 201 -24.13 1.26 -15.17
CA SER A 201 -23.89 0.80 -13.80
C SER A 201 -22.40 0.85 -13.44
N ILE A 202 -21.52 0.48 -14.38
CA ILE A 202 -20.08 0.58 -14.18
C ILE A 202 -19.69 2.04 -14.00
N GLN A 203 -20.08 2.91 -14.94
CA GLN A 203 -19.79 4.34 -14.89
C GLN A 203 -20.29 4.98 -13.61
N SER A 204 -21.52 4.69 -13.18
CA SER A 204 -22.05 5.20 -11.91
C SER A 204 -21.21 4.81 -10.70
N THR A 205 -20.65 3.61 -10.69
CA THR A 205 -19.73 3.17 -9.62
C THR A 205 -18.40 3.92 -9.69
N LEU A 206 -17.84 4.08 -10.89
CA LEU A 206 -16.62 4.84 -11.14
C LEU A 206 -16.78 6.30 -10.68
N ASP A 207 -17.86 6.96 -11.09
CA ASP A 207 -18.18 8.35 -10.73
C ASP A 207 -18.35 8.51 -9.22
N THR A 208 -19.05 7.57 -8.57
CA THR A 208 -19.26 7.62 -7.11
C THR A 208 -17.92 7.58 -6.37
N ILE A 209 -17.02 6.68 -6.77
CA ILE A 209 -15.70 6.54 -6.14
C ILE A 209 -14.84 7.77 -6.47
N PHE A 210 -14.85 8.24 -7.72
CA PHE A 210 -14.11 9.43 -8.12
C PHE A 210 -14.55 10.66 -7.31
N HIS A 211 -15.85 10.94 -7.21
CA HIS A 211 -16.35 12.09 -6.42
C HIS A 211 -15.98 12.01 -4.94
N GLN A 212 -15.86 10.80 -4.39
CA GLN A 212 -15.36 10.62 -3.03
C GLN A 212 -13.86 10.85 -2.92
N GLN A 213 -13.08 10.46 -3.94
CA GLN A 213 -11.63 10.37 -3.88
C GLN A 213 -10.90 11.53 -4.57
N GLU A 214 -11.57 12.35 -5.38
CA GLU A 214 -10.95 13.39 -6.21
C GLU A 214 -10.07 14.34 -5.40
N SER A 215 -10.59 14.86 -4.29
CA SER A 215 -9.90 15.78 -3.38
C SER A 215 -9.53 15.15 -2.03
N ASN A 216 -9.68 13.83 -1.90
CA ASN A 216 -9.46 13.09 -0.65
C ASN A 216 -7.99 12.73 -0.43
N GLN A 217 -7.12 13.74 -0.48
CA GLN A 217 -5.68 13.55 -0.47
C GLN A 217 -5.19 12.77 0.75
N PHE A 218 -5.73 13.03 1.95
CA PHE A 218 -5.27 12.38 3.18
C PHE A 218 -6.32 11.50 3.87
N GLY A 219 -7.42 11.17 3.19
CA GLY A 219 -8.46 10.32 3.76
C GLY A 219 -8.04 8.87 3.94
N SER A 220 -8.90 8.12 4.62
CA SER A 220 -8.68 6.71 4.95
C SER A 220 -9.24 5.74 3.90
N GLN A 221 -10.10 6.22 3.00
CA GLN A 221 -10.72 5.39 1.98
C GLN A 221 -9.72 4.95 0.92
N ARG A 222 -9.87 3.70 0.47
CA ARG A 222 -8.98 2.98 -0.45
C ARG A 222 -9.85 2.16 -1.39
N TYR A 223 -9.54 2.15 -2.70
CA TYR A 223 -10.32 1.41 -3.68
C TYR A 223 -9.46 0.72 -4.73
N GLU A 224 -9.88 -0.49 -5.11
CA GLU A 224 -9.35 -1.23 -6.26
C GLU A 224 -10.49 -1.46 -7.25
N LEU A 225 -10.27 -1.13 -8.53
CA LEU A 225 -11.23 -1.23 -9.62
C LEU A 225 -10.71 -2.27 -10.61
N LEU A 226 -11.30 -3.46 -10.59
CA LEU A 226 -10.86 -4.60 -11.39
C LEU A 226 -11.83 -4.88 -12.53
N PHE A 227 -11.31 -5.01 -13.74
CA PHE A 227 -12.09 -5.33 -14.93
C PHE A 227 -11.75 -6.76 -15.39
N LYS A 228 -12.75 -7.65 -15.43
CA LYS A 228 -12.57 -9.00 -16.00
C LYS A 228 -12.26 -8.94 -17.50
N PRO A 229 -11.62 -9.98 -18.08
CA PRO A 229 -11.39 -10.07 -19.51
C PRO A 229 -12.66 -9.81 -20.33
N GLY A 230 -12.55 -8.93 -21.32
CA GLY A 230 -13.63 -8.50 -22.19
C GLY A 230 -13.49 -7.05 -22.63
N THR A 231 -14.55 -6.54 -23.25
CA THR A 231 -14.60 -5.18 -23.80
C THR A 231 -15.67 -4.37 -23.11
N TYR A 232 -15.32 -3.15 -22.70
CA TYR A 232 -16.18 -2.19 -22.04
C TYR A 232 -16.23 -0.94 -22.91
N SER A 233 -17.41 -0.32 -23.09
CA SER A 233 -17.57 0.82 -24.00
C SER A 233 -18.30 1.98 -23.33
N GLY A 234 -17.91 3.20 -23.71
CA GLY A 234 -18.54 4.43 -23.25
C GLY A 234 -18.20 4.78 -21.80
N LEU A 235 -17.03 4.35 -21.32
CA LEU A 235 -16.55 4.65 -19.97
C LEU A 235 -15.55 5.81 -20.01
N ASN A 236 -15.63 6.69 -19.00
CA ASN A 236 -14.55 7.60 -18.64
C ASN A 236 -14.23 7.35 -17.17
N ALA A 237 -13.21 6.54 -16.92
CA ALA A 237 -12.79 6.18 -15.58
C ALA A 237 -11.87 7.28 -15.03
N GLN A 238 -12.45 8.29 -14.38
CA GLN A 238 -11.67 9.29 -13.66
C GLN A 238 -11.11 8.71 -12.35
N ILE A 239 -9.80 8.84 -12.13
CA ILE A 239 -9.12 8.17 -11.01
C ILE A 239 -8.66 9.22 -9.98
N GLY A 240 -9.30 9.18 -8.80
CA GLY A 240 -8.97 10.04 -7.65
C GLY A 240 -7.83 9.48 -6.80
N PHE A 241 -7.61 10.06 -5.62
CA PHE A 241 -6.64 9.56 -4.65
C PHE A 241 -6.95 8.12 -4.20
N TYR A 242 -5.89 7.39 -3.85
CA TYR A 242 -5.92 6.00 -3.36
C TYR A 242 -6.83 5.05 -4.13
N THR A 243 -6.84 5.22 -5.46
CA THR A 243 -7.64 4.41 -6.36
C THR A 243 -6.72 3.75 -7.37
N SER A 244 -6.79 2.43 -7.42
CA SER A 244 -6.09 1.61 -8.40
C SER A 244 -7.11 1.08 -9.40
N ILE A 245 -6.82 1.15 -10.70
CA ILE A 245 -7.61 0.53 -11.76
C ILE A 245 -6.75 -0.50 -12.49
N ALA A 246 -7.28 -1.71 -12.67
CA ALA A 246 -6.56 -2.77 -13.34
C ALA A 246 -7.44 -3.73 -14.15
N GLY A 247 -6.86 -4.29 -15.22
CA GLY A 247 -7.45 -5.43 -15.92
C GLY A 247 -7.02 -6.76 -15.32
N LEU A 248 -7.94 -7.72 -15.26
CA LEU A 248 -7.72 -9.09 -14.78
C LEU A 248 -7.36 -10.07 -15.91
N GLY A 249 -6.85 -9.56 -17.03
CA GLY A 249 -6.31 -10.35 -18.13
C GLY A 249 -4.91 -10.91 -17.83
N GLN A 250 -4.47 -11.92 -18.58
CA GLN A 250 -3.04 -12.28 -18.56
C GLN A 250 -2.20 -11.28 -19.37
N SER A 251 -2.81 -10.65 -20.37
CA SER A 251 -2.23 -9.59 -21.21
C SER A 251 -3.14 -8.36 -21.21
N PRO A 252 -2.61 -7.14 -21.42
CA PRO A 252 -3.41 -5.91 -21.45
C PRO A 252 -4.59 -5.98 -22.41
N ASP A 253 -4.36 -6.54 -23.61
CA ASP A 253 -5.39 -6.63 -24.65
C ASP A 253 -6.54 -7.58 -24.31
N ASN A 254 -6.47 -8.36 -23.23
CA ASN A 254 -7.59 -9.17 -22.78
C ASN A 254 -8.70 -8.32 -22.13
N VAL A 255 -8.38 -7.10 -21.70
CA VAL A 255 -9.34 -6.16 -21.11
C VAL A 255 -9.24 -4.86 -21.91
N THR A 256 -10.28 -4.52 -22.67
CA THR A 256 -10.29 -3.28 -23.46
C THR A 256 -11.37 -2.33 -22.95
N ILE A 257 -10.99 -1.10 -22.65
CA ILE A 257 -11.91 0.01 -22.40
C ILE A 257 -11.94 0.90 -23.65
N ASN A 258 -13.04 0.87 -24.40
CA ASN A 258 -13.35 1.86 -25.44
C ASN A 258 -13.91 3.11 -24.75
N GLY A 259 -13.01 4.01 -24.40
CA GLY A 259 -13.19 5.00 -23.36
C GLY A 259 -11.84 5.51 -22.87
N ASP A 260 -11.84 6.20 -21.74
CA ASP A 260 -10.66 6.85 -21.19
C ASP A 260 -10.39 6.40 -19.75
N ILE A 261 -9.13 6.45 -19.34
CA ILE A 261 -8.72 6.33 -17.94
C ILE A 261 -8.02 7.62 -17.57
N THR A 262 -8.74 8.48 -16.88
CA THR A 262 -8.38 9.90 -16.80
C THR A 262 -7.86 10.25 -15.42
N VAL A 263 -6.74 10.96 -15.39
CA VAL A 263 -6.38 11.85 -14.28
C VAL A 263 -6.24 13.25 -14.85
N ASP A 264 -6.91 14.21 -14.21
CA ASP A 264 -6.76 15.65 -14.47
C ASP A 264 -6.67 16.40 -13.13
N ALA A 265 -6.51 17.72 -13.17
CA ALA A 265 -6.24 18.55 -11.99
C ALA A 265 -7.36 19.54 -11.65
N GLY A 266 -8.62 19.22 -12.01
CA GLY A 266 -9.77 20.10 -11.76
C GLY A 266 -9.90 20.52 -10.29
N TRP A 267 -9.77 19.56 -9.37
CA TRP A 267 -9.85 19.77 -7.92
C TRP A 267 -8.86 20.80 -7.36
N PHE A 268 -7.73 21.01 -8.05
CA PHE A 268 -6.67 21.93 -7.64
C PHE A 268 -6.37 22.98 -8.71
N GLY A 269 -7.40 23.42 -9.44
CA GLY A 269 -7.33 24.57 -10.35
C GLY A 269 -6.38 24.38 -11.53
N GLY A 270 -6.21 23.14 -12.00
CA GLY A 270 -5.28 22.79 -13.08
C GLY A 270 -3.85 22.51 -12.63
N ASN A 271 -3.55 22.60 -11.32
CA ASN A 271 -2.26 22.21 -10.77
C ASN A 271 -2.22 20.71 -10.44
N ALA A 272 -1.43 19.94 -11.17
CA ALA A 272 -1.29 18.49 -11.00
C ALA A 272 -0.20 18.10 -9.99
N THR A 273 0.51 19.04 -9.33
CA THR A 273 1.63 18.73 -8.41
C THR A 273 1.23 17.93 -7.17
N GLN A 274 -0.07 17.71 -6.94
CA GLN A 274 -0.58 16.90 -5.84
C GLN A 274 -1.39 15.68 -6.30
N ASN A 275 -1.38 15.35 -7.59
CA ASN A 275 -2.08 14.17 -8.13
C ASN A 275 -1.33 12.86 -7.82
N PHE A 276 -1.24 12.52 -6.54
CA PHE A 276 -0.53 11.36 -6.00
C PHE A 276 -1.41 10.12 -5.90
N TRP A 277 -0.77 9.02 -5.49
CA TRP A 277 -1.37 7.81 -4.93
C TRP A 277 -2.53 7.23 -5.74
N ARG A 278 -2.30 6.96 -7.03
CA ARG A 278 -3.26 6.25 -7.90
C ARG A 278 -2.55 5.41 -8.95
N SER A 279 -3.13 4.34 -9.46
CA SER A 279 -2.42 3.49 -10.43
C SER A 279 -3.31 2.99 -11.54
N ALA A 280 -2.72 2.73 -12.71
CA ALA A 280 -3.35 2.01 -13.82
C ALA A 280 -2.49 0.79 -14.20
N GLU A 281 -3.10 -0.40 -14.29
CA GLU A 281 -2.39 -1.63 -14.62
C GLU A 281 -3.10 -2.60 -15.59
N ASN A 282 -2.36 -3.21 -16.51
CA ASN A 282 -2.75 -4.44 -17.24
C ASN A 282 -4.09 -4.38 -18.01
N LEU A 283 -4.30 -3.34 -18.80
CA LEU A 283 -5.47 -3.21 -19.67
C LEU A 283 -5.13 -2.44 -20.96
N ALA A 284 -6.01 -2.52 -21.95
CA ALA A 284 -6.00 -1.67 -23.13
C ALA A 284 -7.03 -0.56 -23.01
N VAL A 285 -6.67 0.64 -23.49
CA VAL A 285 -7.55 1.79 -23.58
C VAL A 285 -7.61 2.28 -25.02
N VAL A 286 -8.81 2.60 -25.51
CA VAL A 286 -9.09 3.21 -26.82
C VAL A 286 -9.74 4.57 -26.55
N PRO A 287 -8.94 5.63 -26.38
CA PRO A 287 -9.42 6.94 -25.93
C PRO A 287 -10.43 7.53 -26.90
N VAL A 288 -11.49 8.16 -26.38
CA VAL A 288 -12.63 8.58 -27.22
C VAL A 288 -12.27 9.63 -28.26
N ASN A 289 -11.25 10.45 -27.96
CA ASN A 289 -10.74 11.49 -28.85
C ASN A 289 -9.38 11.11 -29.49
N GLY A 290 -8.93 9.85 -29.28
CA GLY A 290 -7.63 9.36 -29.72
C GLY A 290 -6.45 9.70 -28.81
N THR A 291 -6.63 10.38 -27.68
CA THR A 291 -5.58 10.66 -26.68
C THR A 291 -6.10 10.54 -25.24
N ASP A 292 -5.54 9.59 -24.49
CA ASP A 292 -5.83 9.42 -23.05
C ASP A 292 -5.12 10.53 -22.23
N ARG A 293 -5.60 10.85 -21.03
CA ARG A 293 -4.92 11.82 -20.14
C ARG A 293 -4.59 11.21 -18.79
N TRP A 294 -3.29 11.15 -18.47
CA TRP A 294 -2.76 10.71 -17.18
C TRP A 294 -1.95 11.83 -16.52
N ALA A 295 -2.63 12.91 -16.12
CA ALA A 295 -2.01 14.12 -15.55
C ALA A 295 -1.65 13.96 -14.07
N VAL A 296 -0.60 13.19 -13.80
CA VAL A 296 -0.20 12.79 -12.44
C VAL A 296 1.07 13.49 -11.95
N ALA A 297 1.34 13.34 -10.66
CA ALA A 297 2.63 13.61 -10.05
C ALA A 297 3.30 12.30 -9.57
N GLN A 298 4.02 12.30 -8.44
CA GLN A 298 4.71 11.13 -7.90
C GLN A 298 3.75 10.01 -7.42
N ALA A 299 4.29 8.80 -7.26
CA ALA A 299 3.58 7.60 -6.81
C ALA A 299 2.30 7.27 -7.58
N ALA A 300 2.33 7.50 -8.90
CA ALA A 300 1.20 7.25 -9.78
C ALA A 300 1.55 6.36 -10.99
N PRO A 301 1.85 5.06 -10.76
CA PRO A 301 2.40 4.19 -11.79
C PRO A 301 1.39 3.91 -12.90
N PHE A 302 1.90 3.92 -14.14
CA PHE A 302 1.20 3.48 -15.34
C PHE A 302 1.92 2.26 -15.91
N ARG A 303 1.45 1.06 -15.55
CA ARG A 303 2.15 -0.20 -15.82
C ARG A 303 1.35 -1.07 -16.77
N ARG A 304 2.02 -1.67 -17.75
CA ARG A 304 1.42 -2.73 -18.55
C ARG A 304 0.11 -2.27 -19.23
N ILE A 305 0.07 -1.04 -19.73
CA ILE A 305 -1.09 -0.48 -20.43
C ILE A 305 -0.86 -0.48 -21.93
N HIS A 306 -1.89 -0.80 -22.70
CA HIS A 306 -1.91 -0.60 -24.14
C HIS A 306 -2.81 0.59 -24.49
N VAL A 307 -2.21 1.77 -24.72
CA VAL A 307 -2.93 2.94 -25.20
C VAL A 307 -2.99 2.87 -26.73
N ARG A 308 -4.16 2.56 -27.27
CA ARG A 308 -4.41 2.55 -28.72
C ARG A 308 -4.74 3.96 -29.22
N GLY A 309 -3.78 4.86 -29.00
CA GLY A 309 -3.89 6.30 -29.22
C GLY A 309 -2.66 7.03 -28.67
N GLY A 310 -2.75 8.36 -28.54
CA GLY A 310 -1.77 9.17 -27.82
C GLY A 310 -1.99 9.13 -26.30
N LEU A 311 -1.00 9.62 -25.56
CA LEU A 311 -1.07 9.75 -24.10
C LEU A 311 -0.60 11.16 -23.68
N ASN A 312 -1.48 11.95 -23.11
CA ASN A 312 -1.17 13.27 -22.57
C ASN A 312 -0.88 13.16 -21.06
N LEU A 313 0.26 13.68 -20.62
CA LEU A 313 0.67 13.63 -19.22
C LEU A 313 0.47 14.96 -18.49
N ALA A 314 0.02 16.01 -19.17
CA ALA A 314 -0.25 17.31 -18.58
C ALA A 314 -1.74 17.49 -18.25
N PRO A 315 -2.06 18.25 -17.19
CA PRO A 315 -3.43 18.63 -16.91
C PRO A 315 -3.96 19.54 -18.01
N ASN A 316 -5.28 19.68 -18.09
CA ASN A 316 -5.87 20.68 -18.97
C ASN A 316 -5.32 22.08 -18.64
N GLY A 317 -4.86 22.80 -19.66
CA GLY A 317 -4.25 24.12 -19.51
C GLY A 317 -2.75 24.14 -19.23
N TYR A 318 -2.07 22.98 -19.15
CA TYR A 318 -0.62 22.87 -18.95
C TYR A 318 -0.12 23.50 -17.64
N GLY A 319 -0.91 23.39 -16.57
CA GLY A 319 -0.47 23.75 -15.22
C GLY A 319 0.72 22.90 -14.75
N TRP A 320 1.24 23.23 -13.56
CA TRP A 320 2.39 22.51 -12.99
C TRP A 320 2.08 21.02 -12.81
N ALA A 321 3.06 20.18 -13.14
CA ALA A 321 2.96 18.73 -12.98
C ALA A 321 4.37 18.15 -12.73
N SER A 322 4.45 17.17 -11.83
CA SER A 322 5.73 16.61 -11.33
C SER A 322 5.68 15.07 -11.31
N GLY A 323 5.28 14.49 -12.43
CA GLY A 323 5.33 13.04 -12.66
C GLY A 323 6.76 12.57 -12.93
N GLY A 324 6.96 11.33 -13.34
CA GLY A 324 5.98 10.26 -13.42
C GLY A 324 6.68 8.98 -13.88
N TYR A 325 5.91 7.89 -13.94
CA TYR A 325 6.46 6.56 -14.15
C TYR A 325 5.61 5.75 -15.12
N ILE A 326 6.21 5.31 -16.23
CA ILE A 326 5.62 4.34 -17.17
C ILE A 326 6.53 3.11 -17.27
N ALA A 327 5.94 1.92 -17.18
CA ALA A 327 6.67 0.67 -17.44
C ALA A 327 5.83 -0.37 -18.18
N ASP A 328 6.49 -1.25 -18.93
CA ASP A 328 5.88 -2.39 -19.64
C ASP A 328 4.69 -2.00 -20.54
N SER A 329 4.63 -0.75 -21.01
CA SER A 329 3.45 -0.19 -21.66
C SER A 329 3.68 0.06 -23.16
N LYS A 330 2.61 -0.06 -23.94
CA LYS A 330 2.59 0.23 -25.37
C LYS A 330 1.67 1.42 -25.62
N ILE A 331 2.21 2.49 -26.17
CA ILE A 331 1.46 3.66 -26.60
C ILE A 331 1.61 3.74 -28.12
N ASP A 332 0.53 3.45 -28.85
CA ASP A 332 0.55 3.38 -30.32
C ASP A 332 0.85 4.75 -30.94
N GLY A 333 0.35 5.81 -30.32
CA GLY A 333 0.58 7.19 -30.71
C GLY A 333 1.76 7.84 -29.99
N THR A 334 1.68 9.17 -29.87
CA THR A 334 2.72 9.99 -29.27
C THR A 334 2.41 10.26 -27.80
N VAL A 335 3.41 10.16 -26.93
CA VAL A 335 3.33 10.62 -25.55
C VAL A 335 3.65 12.12 -25.50
N GLY A 336 2.77 12.90 -24.87
CA GLY A 336 2.86 14.35 -24.74
C GLY A 336 3.00 14.80 -23.29
N PRO A 337 4.22 15.11 -22.80
CA PRO A 337 4.42 15.55 -21.42
C PRO A 337 4.07 17.01 -21.17
N TYR A 338 4.25 17.87 -22.18
CA TYR A 338 4.01 19.32 -22.13
C TYR A 338 4.68 19.99 -20.92
N SER A 339 3.93 20.30 -19.86
CA SER A 339 4.41 20.99 -18.65
C SER A 339 5.04 20.07 -17.60
N GLN A 340 5.01 18.75 -17.78
CA GLN A 340 5.66 17.81 -16.87
C GLN A 340 7.13 18.13 -16.72
N GLN A 341 7.56 18.34 -15.48
CA GLN A 341 8.94 18.71 -15.15
C GLN A 341 9.95 17.62 -15.56
N GLN A 342 9.64 16.38 -15.18
CA GLN A 342 10.45 15.20 -15.44
C GLN A 342 9.56 13.99 -15.71
N TRP A 343 10.16 12.90 -16.20
CA TRP A 343 9.46 11.63 -16.36
C TRP A 343 10.44 10.47 -16.51
N PHE A 344 10.07 9.30 -16.00
CA PHE A 344 10.78 8.05 -16.27
C PHE A 344 9.91 7.04 -17.02
N THR A 345 10.44 6.51 -18.12
CA THR A 345 9.80 5.43 -18.88
C THR A 345 10.79 4.29 -19.06
N ARG A 346 10.38 3.05 -18.76
CA ARG A 346 11.21 1.87 -19.06
C ARG A 346 10.48 0.73 -19.74
N ASP A 347 11.24 -0.09 -20.45
CA ASP A 347 10.81 -1.36 -21.05
C ASP A 347 9.45 -1.26 -21.75
N SER A 348 9.29 -0.20 -22.55
CA SER A 348 8.01 0.21 -23.14
C SER A 348 8.17 0.39 -24.65
N GLN A 349 7.05 0.52 -25.34
CA GLN A 349 7.01 0.87 -26.76
C GLN A 349 6.14 2.10 -26.95
N ILE A 350 6.67 3.13 -27.61
CA ILE A 350 5.93 4.37 -27.89
C ILE A 350 6.04 4.72 -29.37
N GLY A 351 4.98 5.30 -29.95
CA GLY A 351 5.01 5.83 -31.31
C GLY A 351 5.86 7.09 -31.45
N GLY A 352 5.98 7.87 -30.37
CA GLY A 352 6.87 9.03 -30.28
C GLY A 352 6.75 9.78 -28.96
N TRP A 353 7.52 10.86 -28.84
CA TRP A 353 7.58 11.71 -27.65
C TRP A 353 7.69 13.19 -28.05
N THR A 354 6.88 14.09 -27.50
CA THR A 354 6.78 15.47 -28.02
C THR A 354 7.87 16.43 -27.53
N ASN A 355 8.17 16.47 -26.23
CA ASN A 355 9.03 17.50 -25.63
C ASN A 355 9.67 17.04 -24.31
N GLY A 356 10.67 17.75 -23.80
CA GLY A 356 11.26 17.54 -22.47
C GLY A 356 11.46 18.87 -21.76
N VAL A 357 11.13 18.93 -20.47
CA VAL A 357 11.24 20.16 -19.67
C VAL A 357 12.57 20.20 -18.92
N TRP A 358 12.77 19.32 -17.93
CA TRP A 358 14.03 19.26 -17.17
C TRP A 358 14.74 17.90 -17.25
N ASN A 359 14.02 16.78 -17.14
CA ASN A 359 14.65 15.45 -17.07
C ASN A 359 13.72 14.35 -17.59
N MET A 360 13.76 14.02 -18.89
CA MET A 360 13.00 12.89 -19.43
C MET A 360 13.94 11.71 -19.69
N VAL A 361 13.75 10.63 -18.93
CA VAL A 361 14.65 9.49 -18.92
C VAL A 361 13.97 8.24 -19.47
N PHE A 362 14.66 7.56 -20.37
CA PHE A 362 14.19 6.37 -21.06
C PHE A 362 15.20 5.22 -20.88
N SER A 363 14.72 4.03 -20.56
CA SER A 363 15.57 2.84 -20.46
C SER A 363 14.89 1.63 -21.08
N GLY A 364 15.46 1.08 -22.15
CA GLY A 364 14.82 -0.04 -22.85
C GLY A 364 13.51 0.33 -23.53
N VAL A 365 13.37 1.58 -23.98
CA VAL A 365 12.14 2.06 -24.61
C VAL A 365 12.28 2.07 -26.13
N VAL A 366 11.46 1.27 -26.80
CA VAL A 366 11.36 1.25 -28.26
C VAL A 366 10.58 2.49 -28.70
N GLY A 367 11.18 3.30 -29.58
CA GLY A 367 10.60 4.56 -30.05
C GLY A 367 10.92 5.79 -29.19
N ALA A 368 11.76 5.64 -28.15
CA ALA A 368 12.27 6.78 -27.40
C ALA A 368 13.13 7.72 -28.28
N PRO A 369 13.14 9.03 -27.98
CA PRO A 369 14.07 9.95 -28.62
C PRO A 369 15.52 9.56 -28.30
N ALA A 370 16.45 9.87 -29.21
CA ALA A 370 17.87 9.62 -28.98
C ALA A 370 18.38 10.46 -27.78
N GLN A 371 19.44 9.97 -27.12
CA GLN A 371 20.18 10.71 -26.09
C GLN A 371 20.53 12.12 -26.61
N SER A 372 20.14 13.16 -25.88
CA SER A 372 20.37 14.55 -26.30
C SER A 372 20.56 15.54 -25.15
N PHE A 373 20.64 15.06 -23.91
CA PHE A 373 20.93 15.92 -22.76
C PHE A 373 22.21 16.74 -23.02
N PRO A 374 22.23 18.07 -22.76
CA PRO A 374 21.25 18.81 -21.96
C PRO A 374 20.04 19.38 -22.71
N ASN A 375 20.03 19.40 -24.05
CA ASN A 375 18.96 20.09 -24.79
C ASN A 375 18.64 19.43 -26.15
N PRO A 376 17.43 18.87 -26.34
CA PRO A 376 16.42 18.63 -25.30
C PRO A 376 16.96 17.71 -24.18
N PRO A 377 16.44 17.79 -22.94
CA PRO A 377 16.98 17.06 -21.80
C PRO A 377 16.50 15.60 -21.78
N TYR A 378 16.99 14.82 -22.75
CA TYR A 378 16.70 13.41 -22.92
C TYR A 378 17.89 12.55 -22.53
N THR A 379 17.68 11.71 -21.52
CA THR A 379 18.60 10.63 -21.15
C THR A 379 18.03 9.31 -21.67
N THR A 380 18.69 8.66 -22.62
CA THR A 380 18.16 7.47 -23.30
C THR A 380 19.15 6.33 -23.28
N LEU A 381 18.78 5.26 -22.57
CA LEU A 381 19.49 3.99 -22.56
C LEU A 381 18.78 2.99 -23.47
N PRO A 382 19.51 2.27 -24.35
CA PRO A 382 18.90 1.33 -25.30
C PRO A 382 18.25 0.12 -24.62
N THR A 383 18.72 -0.24 -23.42
CA THR A 383 18.25 -1.39 -22.63
C THR A 383 18.25 -1.07 -21.14
N SER A 384 17.33 -1.65 -20.39
CA SER A 384 17.39 -1.67 -18.93
C SER A 384 18.30 -2.84 -18.47
N PRO A 385 19.34 -2.60 -17.66
CA PRO A 385 20.29 -3.65 -17.27
C PRO A 385 19.67 -4.94 -16.71
N VAL A 386 18.75 -4.82 -15.76
CA VAL A 386 18.05 -5.96 -15.16
C VAL A 386 16.70 -5.49 -14.63
N THR A 387 15.62 -6.12 -15.09
CA THR A 387 14.26 -5.77 -14.66
C THR A 387 13.43 -7.01 -14.42
N ARG A 388 12.40 -6.86 -13.60
CA ARG A 388 11.33 -7.84 -13.43
C ARG A 388 10.05 -7.06 -13.33
N GLU A 389 9.07 -7.36 -14.16
CA GLU A 389 7.78 -6.67 -14.05
C GLU A 389 7.07 -7.05 -12.76
N LYS A 390 6.27 -6.10 -12.26
CA LYS A 390 5.55 -6.23 -10.99
C LYS A 390 4.58 -7.43 -11.04
N PRO A 391 4.45 -8.21 -9.96
CA PRO A 391 3.36 -9.18 -9.85
C PRO A 391 1.99 -8.51 -9.93
N TYR A 392 1.03 -9.15 -10.59
CA TYR A 392 -0.32 -8.62 -10.76
C TYR A 392 -1.39 -9.72 -10.64
N LEU A 393 -2.56 -9.32 -10.13
CA LEU A 393 -3.73 -10.18 -10.02
C LEU A 393 -4.38 -10.35 -11.41
N TYR A 394 -4.79 -11.57 -11.74
CA TYR A 394 -5.58 -11.85 -12.94
C TYR A 394 -6.55 -13.02 -12.69
N VAL A 395 -7.49 -13.23 -13.62
CA VAL A 395 -8.35 -14.42 -13.63
C VAL A 395 -7.92 -15.36 -14.74
N ASP A 396 -7.76 -16.64 -14.42
CA ASP A 396 -7.45 -17.66 -15.42
C ASP A 396 -8.68 -18.04 -16.27
N SER A 397 -8.49 -18.92 -17.26
CA SER A 397 -9.56 -19.37 -18.15
C SER A 397 -10.69 -20.12 -17.43
N GLY A 398 -10.45 -20.60 -16.21
CA GLY A 398 -11.46 -21.20 -15.33
C GLY A 398 -12.19 -20.18 -14.45
N GLY A 399 -11.83 -18.90 -14.54
CA GLY A 399 -12.38 -17.83 -13.71
C GLY A 399 -11.78 -17.74 -12.31
N ALA A 400 -10.71 -18.50 -12.01
CA ALA A 400 -10.06 -18.48 -10.72
C ALA A 400 -9.02 -17.35 -10.64
N TYR A 401 -8.97 -16.66 -9.50
CA TYR A 401 -7.97 -15.64 -9.23
C TYR A 401 -6.57 -16.25 -9.06
N ARG A 402 -5.59 -15.60 -9.67
CA ARG A 402 -4.18 -15.94 -9.57
C ARG A 402 -3.34 -14.66 -9.54
N VAL A 403 -2.15 -14.75 -8.99
CA VAL A 403 -1.13 -13.71 -9.12
C VAL A 403 -0.09 -14.20 -10.13
N PHE A 404 0.07 -13.45 -11.21
CA PHE A 404 1.12 -13.68 -12.18
C PHE A 404 2.42 -13.07 -11.66
N VAL A 405 3.52 -13.81 -11.75
CA VAL A 405 4.87 -13.39 -11.30
C VAL A 405 5.78 -13.39 -12.54
N PRO A 406 6.00 -12.22 -13.16
CA PRO A 406 6.88 -12.10 -14.33
C PRO A 406 8.31 -12.56 -14.05
N SER A 407 8.95 -13.12 -15.08
CA SER A 407 10.35 -13.56 -15.02
C SER A 407 11.32 -12.37 -14.98
N LEU A 408 12.49 -12.59 -14.38
CA LEU A 408 13.62 -11.67 -14.49
C LEU A 408 14.06 -11.55 -15.95
N ARG A 409 14.37 -10.33 -16.40
CA ARG A 409 14.96 -10.01 -17.69
C ARG A 409 16.27 -9.27 -17.49
N THR A 410 17.20 -9.48 -18.39
CA THR A 410 18.48 -8.74 -18.44
C THR A 410 18.60 -8.04 -19.78
N ASN A 411 19.13 -6.82 -19.78
CA ASN A 411 19.21 -5.96 -20.97
C ASN A 411 17.85 -5.87 -21.68
N SER A 412 16.78 -5.66 -20.90
CA SER A 412 15.41 -5.63 -21.43
C SER A 412 15.18 -4.40 -22.29
N SER A 413 14.34 -4.58 -23.31
CA SER A 413 13.85 -3.51 -24.15
C SER A 413 12.46 -3.88 -24.68
N GLY A 414 11.56 -2.91 -24.72
CA GLY A 414 10.17 -3.11 -25.09
C GLY A 414 9.35 -3.91 -24.07
N VAL A 415 8.05 -3.99 -24.36
CA VAL A 415 7.08 -4.64 -23.49
C VAL A 415 7.26 -6.15 -23.43
N THR A 416 7.03 -6.75 -22.28
CA THR A 416 7.13 -8.19 -22.02
C THR A 416 6.12 -9.03 -22.80
N TRP A 417 5.03 -8.42 -23.24
CA TRP A 417 3.87 -9.06 -23.85
C TRP A 417 3.80 -8.83 -25.37
N ALA A 418 4.85 -8.26 -25.97
CA ALA A 418 4.89 -7.96 -27.41
C ALA A 418 4.83 -9.23 -28.29
N ASN A 419 5.47 -10.31 -27.83
CA ASN A 419 5.65 -11.54 -28.60
C ASN A 419 4.85 -12.72 -28.01
N GLY A 420 3.67 -12.42 -27.46
CA GLY A 420 2.78 -13.41 -26.84
C GLY A 420 2.72 -13.28 -25.32
N ALA A 421 2.51 -14.40 -24.62
CA ALA A 421 2.38 -14.40 -23.18
C ALA A 421 3.69 -13.96 -22.51
N THR A 422 3.58 -13.04 -21.54
CA THR A 422 4.71 -12.64 -20.71
C THR A 422 5.33 -13.89 -20.04
N PRO A 423 6.65 -14.07 -20.11
CA PRO A 423 7.31 -15.16 -19.39
C PRO A 423 7.17 -14.99 -17.87
N GLY A 424 6.81 -16.05 -17.15
CA GLY A 424 6.59 -16.01 -15.71
C GLY A 424 5.84 -17.23 -15.19
N SER A 425 5.43 -17.18 -13.93
CA SER A 425 4.66 -18.23 -13.26
C SER A 425 3.37 -17.68 -12.66
N SER A 426 2.40 -18.55 -12.38
CA SER A 426 1.09 -18.16 -11.85
C SER A 426 0.79 -18.86 -10.52
N ILE A 427 0.81 -18.09 -9.44
CA ILE A 427 0.49 -18.58 -8.10
C ILE A 427 -1.04 -18.48 -7.91
N PRO A 428 -1.75 -19.57 -7.56
CA PRO A 428 -3.19 -19.50 -7.31
C PRO A 428 -3.48 -18.67 -6.05
N LEU A 429 -4.60 -17.96 -6.00
CA LEU A 429 -4.97 -17.15 -4.83
C LEU A 429 -5.08 -17.99 -3.54
N SER A 430 -5.34 -19.30 -3.65
CA SER A 430 -5.31 -20.25 -2.53
C SER A 430 -3.93 -20.43 -1.86
N GLN A 431 -2.86 -19.86 -2.42
CA GLN A 431 -1.53 -19.77 -1.79
C GLN A 431 -1.21 -18.36 -1.28
N PHE A 432 -2.20 -17.48 -1.20
CA PHE A 432 -2.11 -16.17 -0.57
C PHE A 432 -3.04 -16.11 0.64
N TYR A 433 -2.56 -15.54 1.74
CA TYR A 433 -3.46 -15.03 2.75
C TYR A 433 -3.99 -13.66 2.27
N VAL A 434 -5.31 -13.55 2.14
CA VAL A 434 -5.99 -12.32 1.71
C VAL A 434 -6.23 -11.45 2.94
N ALA A 435 -5.26 -10.59 3.24
CA ALA A 435 -5.25 -9.76 4.43
C ALA A 435 -6.32 -8.67 4.39
N LYS A 436 -6.90 -8.39 5.55
CA LYS A 436 -7.92 -7.37 5.83
C LYS A 436 -7.39 -6.36 6.85
N PRO A 437 -7.85 -5.10 6.82
CA PRO A 437 -7.42 -4.06 7.77
C PRO A 437 -7.51 -4.44 9.26
N SER A 438 -8.39 -5.38 9.61
CA SER A 438 -8.55 -5.91 10.98
C SER A 438 -7.49 -6.93 11.39
N ASP A 439 -6.69 -7.46 10.46
CA ASP A 439 -5.72 -8.51 10.74
C ASP A 439 -4.54 -7.96 11.53
N SER A 440 -4.12 -8.72 12.55
CA SER A 440 -2.96 -8.38 13.34
C SER A 440 -1.66 -8.76 12.61
N ALA A 441 -0.56 -8.09 12.94
CA ALA A 441 0.76 -8.49 12.44
C ALA A 441 1.16 -9.91 12.89
N ALA A 442 0.62 -10.43 14.00
CA ALA A 442 0.80 -11.83 14.39
C ALA A 442 0.16 -12.79 13.38
N THR A 443 -1.07 -12.49 12.95
CA THR A 443 -1.81 -13.25 11.93
C THR A 443 -1.06 -13.24 10.59
N LEU A 444 -0.54 -12.09 10.18
CA LEU A 444 0.26 -11.97 8.96
C LEU A 444 1.55 -12.81 9.03
N ASN A 445 2.24 -12.78 10.17
CA ASN A 445 3.42 -13.62 10.41
C ASN A 445 3.09 -15.12 10.44
N GLN A 446 1.94 -15.51 10.99
CA GLN A 446 1.47 -16.88 10.97
C GLN A 446 1.20 -17.35 9.52
N ALA A 447 0.57 -16.52 8.68
CA ALA A 447 0.36 -16.86 7.28
C ALA A 447 1.69 -17.09 6.54
N LEU A 448 2.67 -16.22 6.77
CA LEU A 448 4.00 -16.36 6.19
C LEU A 448 4.71 -17.64 6.65
N SER A 449 4.65 -17.97 7.95
CA SER A 449 5.26 -19.18 8.52
C SER A 449 4.60 -20.47 8.03
N GLN A 450 3.30 -20.42 7.70
CA GLN A 450 2.55 -21.51 7.08
C GLN A 450 2.90 -21.75 5.59
N GLY A 451 3.71 -20.89 4.97
CA GLY A 451 4.04 -21.02 3.55
C GLY A 451 3.15 -20.19 2.61
N LEU A 452 2.22 -19.38 3.12
CA LEU A 452 1.41 -18.50 2.28
C LEU A 452 2.18 -17.24 1.87
N ASN A 453 1.76 -16.67 0.75
CA ASN A 453 2.09 -15.30 0.34
C ASN A 453 1.10 -14.31 1.00
N LEU A 454 1.31 -13.00 0.85
CA LEU A 454 0.37 -12.00 1.38
C LEU A 454 -0.23 -11.16 0.25
N LEU A 455 -1.55 -11.01 0.28
CA LEU A 455 -2.30 -10.07 -0.56
C LEU A 455 -3.05 -9.09 0.35
N PHE A 456 -2.59 -7.85 0.44
CA PHE A 456 -3.25 -6.80 1.21
C PHE A 456 -4.38 -6.18 0.39
N THR A 457 -5.62 -6.33 0.87
CA THR A 457 -6.78 -5.69 0.25
C THR A 457 -6.85 -4.19 0.61
N PRO A 458 -7.58 -3.35 -0.14
CA PRO A 458 -7.52 -1.90 0.04
C PRO A 458 -7.98 -1.47 1.44
N GLY A 459 -7.10 -0.80 2.19
CA GLY A 459 -7.38 -0.27 3.52
C GLY A 459 -6.11 0.14 4.28
N ILE A 460 -6.28 0.55 5.54
CA ILE A 460 -5.20 0.96 6.44
C ILE A 460 -5.03 -0.11 7.52
N TYR A 461 -3.80 -0.59 7.69
CA TYR A 461 -3.43 -1.67 8.60
C TYR A 461 -2.50 -1.10 9.68
N HIS A 462 -2.90 -1.25 10.94
CA HIS A 462 -2.07 -0.89 12.09
C HIS A 462 -1.17 -2.05 12.50
N ILE A 463 0.15 -1.80 12.52
CA ILE A 463 1.18 -2.82 12.65
C ILE A 463 1.90 -2.62 13.99
N ASN A 464 1.58 -3.48 14.96
CA ASN A 464 2.10 -3.40 16.32
C ASN A 464 3.36 -4.25 16.58
N GLN A 465 3.80 -5.03 15.59
CA GLN A 465 5.04 -5.80 15.57
C GLN A 465 5.50 -6.02 14.13
N THR A 466 6.78 -6.30 13.92
CA THR A 466 7.35 -6.50 12.59
C THR A 466 6.72 -7.68 11.86
N ILE A 467 6.29 -7.46 10.62
CA ILE A 467 5.99 -8.52 9.66
C ILE A 467 7.32 -9.05 9.11
N ASN A 468 7.61 -10.32 9.37
CA ASN A 468 8.88 -10.98 9.02
C ASN A 468 8.71 -11.84 7.77
N VAL A 469 9.20 -11.36 6.65
CA VAL A 469 9.21 -12.11 5.38
C VAL A 469 10.51 -12.90 5.29
N THR A 470 10.45 -14.18 5.66
CA THR A 470 11.63 -15.03 5.82
C THR A 470 11.77 -16.13 4.78
N ARG A 471 10.74 -16.37 3.96
CA ARG A 471 10.74 -17.42 2.95
C ARG A 471 11.13 -16.84 1.59
N ALA A 472 12.02 -17.54 0.88
CA ALA A 472 12.36 -17.21 -0.49
C ALA A 472 11.11 -17.21 -1.40
N ASP A 473 11.15 -16.39 -2.44
CA ASP A 473 10.08 -16.23 -3.43
C ASP A 473 8.71 -15.76 -2.88
N THR A 474 8.62 -15.35 -1.61
CA THR A 474 7.38 -14.78 -1.08
C THR A 474 6.98 -13.54 -1.86
N VAL A 475 5.71 -13.52 -2.27
CA VAL A 475 5.05 -12.34 -2.83
C VAL A 475 4.25 -11.64 -1.73
N VAL A 476 4.46 -10.34 -1.60
CA VAL A 476 3.68 -9.44 -0.76
C VAL A 476 3.13 -8.36 -1.68
N LEU A 477 1.84 -8.45 -2.00
CA LEU A 477 1.18 -7.57 -2.97
C LEU A 477 0.08 -6.77 -2.29
N GLY A 478 0.04 -5.46 -2.49
CA GLY A 478 -1.09 -4.62 -2.09
C GLY A 478 -2.02 -4.32 -3.26
N LEU A 479 -3.29 -4.06 -2.93
CA LEU A 479 -4.33 -3.56 -3.83
C LEU A 479 -4.82 -2.20 -3.32
N GLY A 480 -5.16 -1.29 -4.22
CA GLY A 480 -5.80 -0.01 -3.93
C GLY A 480 -5.08 0.82 -2.86
N TYR A 481 -3.74 0.91 -2.94
CA TYR A 481 -2.91 1.62 -1.96
C TYR A 481 -3.10 1.13 -0.51
N ALA A 482 -3.15 -0.19 -0.32
CA ALA A 482 -3.05 -0.80 1.00
C ALA A 482 -1.89 -0.17 1.80
N THR A 483 -2.22 0.34 2.98
CA THR A 483 -1.36 1.23 3.76
C THR A 483 -0.98 0.58 5.09
N LEU A 484 0.30 0.51 5.42
CA LEU A 484 0.79 -0.02 6.69
C LEU A 484 1.25 1.14 7.59
N ILE A 485 0.65 1.26 8.77
CA ILE A 485 1.02 2.24 9.80
C ILE A 485 1.68 1.51 10.97
N PRO A 486 2.98 1.73 11.26
CA PRO A 486 3.60 1.15 12.43
C PRO A 486 3.11 1.85 13.70
N ASP A 487 2.61 1.05 14.65
CA ASP A 487 2.34 1.50 16.01
C ASP A 487 3.61 1.39 16.86
N ASN A 488 3.73 2.23 17.88
CA ASN A 488 4.79 2.14 18.90
C ASN A 488 6.24 2.15 18.34
N GLY A 489 6.45 2.71 17.14
CA GLY A 489 7.78 2.85 16.54
C GLY A 489 8.42 1.54 16.07
N VAL A 490 7.62 0.50 15.82
CA VAL A 490 8.15 -0.77 15.28
C VAL A 490 8.64 -0.60 13.84
N VAL A 491 9.52 -1.48 13.40
CA VAL A 491 9.77 -1.66 11.96
C VAL A 491 8.59 -2.46 11.41
N PRO A 492 7.68 -1.89 10.58
CA PRO A 492 6.45 -2.59 10.19
C PRO A 492 6.72 -3.81 9.32
N MET A 493 7.78 -3.81 8.51
CA MET A 493 8.15 -4.98 7.70
C MET A 493 9.67 -5.14 7.55
N SER A 494 10.14 -6.39 7.69
CA SER A 494 11.52 -6.77 7.45
C SER A 494 11.58 -8.04 6.58
N VAL A 495 12.47 -8.02 5.59
CA VAL A 495 12.77 -9.17 4.73
C VAL A 495 14.10 -9.80 5.16
N ALA A 496 14.15 -11.12 5.26
CA ALA A 496 15.40 -11.86 5.51
C ALA A 496 16.34 -11.83 4.29
N ASP A 497 17.58 -12.29 4.44
CA ASP A 497 18.55 -12.39 3.34
C ASP A 497 18.24 -13.61 2.45
N VAL A 498 17.12 -13.56 1.72
CA VAL A 498 16.58 -14.68 0.92
C VAL A 498 16.25 -14.26 -0.50
N ASP A 499 16.35 -15.22 -1.43
CA ASP A 499 16.08 -14.99 -2.85
C ASP A 499 14.63 -14.56 -3.11
N GLY A 500 14.46 -13.73 -4.14
CA GLY A 500 13.23 -13.66 -4.90
C GLY A 500 12.02 -13.06 -4.19
N VAL A 501 12.15 -12.46 -3.00
CA VAL A 501 11.01 -11.79 -2.37
C VAL A 501 10.52 -10.64 -3.25
N LYS A 502 9.21 -10.52 -3.47
CA LYS A 502 8.59 -9.43 -4.24
C LYS A 502 7.65 -8.64 -3.33
N ILE A 503 8.03 -7.40 -3.00
CA ILE A 503 7.18 -6.45 -2.27
C ILE A 503 6.63 -5.45 -3.28
N ALA A 504 5.30 -5.37 -3.40
CA ALA A 504 4.67 -4.60 -4.45
C ALA A 504 3.40 -3.86 -4.00
N SER A 505 3.21 -2.63 -4.49
CA SER A 505 1.97 -1.84 -4.37
C SER A 505 1.53 -1.57 -2.93
N LEU A 506 2.46 -1.14 -2.07
CA LEU A 506 2.22 -0.82 -0.66
C LEU A 506 2.61 0.62 -0.34
N LEU A 507 1.82 1.27 0.54
CA LEU A 507 2.19 2.53 1.17
C LEU A 507 2.58 2.27 2.63
N PHE A 508 3.79 2.63 3.02
CA PHE A 508 4.21 2.69 4.42
C PHE A 508 3.99 4.12 4.93
N ASP A 509 3.09 4.30 5.89
CA ASP A 509 2.73 5.61 6.42
C ASP A 509 3.14 5.69 7.88
N ALA A 510 4.10 6.55 8.21
CA ALA A 510 4.73 6.57 9.52
C ALA A 510 3.74 6.94 10.63
N GLY A 511 3.73 6.15 11.71
CA GLY A 511 3.01 6.49 12.93
C GLY A 511 3.66 7.65 13.70
N PRO A 512 2.98 8.18 14.74
CA PRO A 512 3.48 9.32 15.50
C PRO A 512 4.73 9.02 16.35
N VAL A 513 5.01 7.75 16.62
CA VAL A 513 6.21 7.29 17.34
C VAL A 513 7.28 6.93 16.32
N ASN A 514 8.48 7.50 16.48
CA ASN A 514 9.59 7.31 15.55
C ASN A 514 9.92 5.82 15.34
N SER A 515 9.76 5.36 14.11
CA SER A 515 10.27 4.05 13.68
C SER A 515 11.71 4.18 13.18
N PRO A 516 12.65 3.30 13.56
CA PRO A 516 14.03 3.41 13.07
C PRO A 516 14.10 3.19 11.55
N VAL A 517 13.29 2.27 11.02
CA VAL A 517 13.16 1.96 9.58
C VAL A 517 11.71 1.62 9.28
N LEU A 518 11.14 2.04 8.14
CA LEU A 518 9.79 1.60 7.71
C LEU A 518 9.83 0.27 6.92
N LEU A 519 10.78 0.10 6.00
CA LEU A 519 11.03 -1.18 5.33
C LEU A 519 12.51 -1.53 5.34
N ARG A 520 12.85 -2.72 5.83
CA ARG A 520 14.20 -3.28 5.76
C ARG A 520 14.23 -4.48 4.82
N VAL A 521 15.11 -4.47 3.81
CA VAL A 521 15.35 -5.59 2.91
C VAL A 521 16.73 -6.19 3.15
N GLY A 522 16.76 -7.35 3.81
CA GLY A 522 17.98 -7.97 4.31
C GLY A 522 18.36 -7.45 5.70
N PRO A 523 18.87 -8.32 6.60
CA PRO A 523 19.42 -7.89 7.88
C PRO A 523 20.71 -7.07 7.68
N ASP A 524 21.11 -6.32 8.70
CA ASP A 524 22.38 -5.61 8.67
C ASP A 524 23.54 -6.60 8.53
N GLY A 525 24.52 -6.28 7.68
CA GLY A 525 25.62 -7.19 7.36
C GLY A 525 25.23 -8.35 6.42
N ALA A 526 24.11 -8.26 5.69
CA ALA A 526 23.76 -9.18 4.62
C ALA A 526 24.93 -9.34 3.61
N THR A 527 25.22 -10.58 3.22
CA THR A 527 26.34 -10.90 2.31
C THR A 527 25.96 -11.81 1.16
N ALA A 528 24.78 -12.44 1.18
CA ALA A 528 24.39 -13.36 0.11
C ALA A 528 24.24 -12.62 -1.22
N SER A 529 24.62 -13.26 -2.32
CA SER A 529 24.29 -12.75 -3.66
C SER A 529 22.98 -13.36 -4.12
N HIS A 530 22.11 -12.51 -4.67
CA HIS A 530 20.79 -12.90 -5.17
C HIS A 530 20.69 -12.66 -6.68
N ALA A 531 21.81 -12.66 -7.42
CA ALA A 531 21.84 -12.21 -8.82
C ALA A 531 20.89 -12.97 -9.76
N SER A 532 20.66 -14.26 -9.53
CA SER A 532 19.76 -15.09 -10.35
C SER A 532 18.27 -14.89 -10.04
N ASN A 533 17.95 -14.47 -8.82
CA ASN A 533 16.58 -14.26 -8.36
C ASN A 533 16.57 -13.16 -7.29
N PRO A 534 16.76 -11.90 -7.68
CA PRO A 534 16.93 -10.81 -6.71
C PRO A 534 15.61 -10.54 -5.97
N PRO A 535 15.64 -10.04 -4.73
CA PRO A 535 14.49 -9.37 -4.14
C PRO A 535 14.07 -8.16 -4.99
N SER A 536 12.78 -7.82 -5.04
CA SER A 536 12.29 -6.60 -5.70
C SER A 536 11.30 -5.80 -4.86
N ILE A 537 11.38 -4.48 -4.99
CA ILE A 537 10.52 -3.47 -4.37
C ILE A 537 9.89 -2.66 -5.51
N GLN A 538 8.57 -2.72 -5.66
CA GLN A 538 7.88 -2.16 -6.84
C GLN A 538 6.60 -1.42 -6.49
N ASP A 539 6.51 -0.13 -6.85
CA ASP A 539 5.39 0.72 -6.43
C ASP A 539 5.22 0.71 -4.90
N VAL A 540 6.35 0.85 -4.20
CA VAL A 540 6.38 0.94 -2.73
C VAL A 540 6.66 2.37 -2.34
N PHE A 541 5.76 2.93 -1.56
CA PHE A 541 5.74 4.34 -1.23
C PHE A 541 5.89 4.53 0.28
N PHE A 542 6.45 5.66 0.69
CA PHE A 542 6.66 6.02 2.08
C PHE A 542 6.16 7.44 2.32
N ARG A 543 5.39 7.61 3.39
CA ARG A 543 4.91 8.91 3.84
C ARG A 543 5.28 9.14 5.29
N ILE A 544 5.82 10.31 5.59
CA ILE A 544 6.09 10.76 6.96
C ILE A 544 5.43 12.12 7.19
N GLY A 545 4.26 12.13 7.83
CA GLY A 545 3.45 13.33 8.00
C GLY A 545 2.34 13.48 6.95
N GLY A 546 1.68 14.64 6.92
CA GLY A 546 0.69 15.01 5.90
C GLY A 546 -0.74 14.59 6.27
N ALA A 547 -0.97 13.32 6.59
CA ALA A 547 -2.28 12.87 7.09
C ALA A 547 -2.45 13.08 8.60
N ALA A 548 -1.36 12.88 9.35
CA ALA A 548 -1.23 13.09 10.78
C ALA A 548 0.27 13.34 11.09
N ALA A 549 0.63 13.56 12.36
CA ALA A 549 2.04 13.54 12.73
C ALA A 549 2.61 12.12 12.53
N GLY A 550 3.73 12.03 11.82
CA GLY A 550 4.43 10.78 11.53
C GLY A 550 5.93 10.96 11.70
N GLN A 551 6.63 9.93 12.18
CA GLN A 551 8.07 10.00 12.44
C GLN A 551 8.79 8.71 12.03
N ALA A 552 9.91 8.84 11.33
CA ALA A 552 10.78 7.71 11.04
C ALA A 552 12.22 8.19 10.84
N THR A 553 13.22 7.46 11.35
CA THR A 553 14.62 7.81 11.10
C THR A 553 14.99 7.55 9.64
N THR A 554 14.63 6.39 9.11
CA THR A 554 14.83 6.02 7.70
C THR A 554 13.58 5.39 7.12
N SER A 555 13.25 5.68 5.87
CA SER A 555 12.11 5.03 5.22
C SER A 555 12.47 3.64 4.71
N LEU A 556 13.52 3.52 3.91
CA LEU A 556 13.93 2.25 3.30
C LEU A 556 15.43 1.99 3.53
N VAL A 557 15.74 0.78 4.02
CA VAL A 557 17.10 0.24 4.08
C VAL A 557 17.18 -1.02 3.24
N VAL A 558 18.09 -1.04 2.26
CA VAL A 558 18.36 -2.19 1.38
C VAL A 558 19.76 -2.73 1.66
N ASN A 559 19.81 -3.81 2.42
CA ASN A 559 21.03 -4.53 2.77
C ASN A 559 21.32 -5.69 1.81
N SER A 560 20.29 -6.39 1.33
CA SER A 560 20.50 -7.54 0.44
C SER A 560 21.07 -7.13 -0.92
N ASN A 561 22.10 -7.85 -1.36
CA ASN A 561 22.75 -7.62 -2.65
C ASN A 561 21.77 -7.88 -3.81
N ASN A 562 22.03 -7.30 -4.96
CA ASN A 562 21.29 -7.50 -6.21
C ASN A 562 19.81 -7.04 -6.20
N THR A 563 19.30 -6.51 -5.08
CA THR A 563 17.92 -6.04 -4.96
C THR A 563 17.55 -5.09 -6.11
N LEU A 564 16.34 -5.25 -6.64
CA LEU A 564 15.75 -4.35 -7.62
C LEU A 564 14.81 -3.37 -6.91
N ILE A 565 15.11 -2.08 -7.00
CA ILE A 565 14.22 -1.00 -6.57
C ILE A 565 13.60 -0.41 -7.83
N ASP A 566 12.30 -0.52 -8.03
CA ASP A 566 11.66 -0.15 -9.28
C ASP A 566 10.35 0.61 -9.03
N HIS A 567 10.47 1.93 -9.06
CA HIS A 567 9.46 2.89 -8.62
C HIS A 567 9.22 2.87 -7.11
N ILE A 568 9.94 3.76 -6.41
CA ILE A 568 9.59 4.14 -5.06
C ILE A 568 9.34 5.64 -5.00
N TRP A 569 8.51 6.05 -4.05
CA TRP A 569 8.45 7.44 -3.61
C TRP A 569 8.60 7.47 -2.12
N ALA A 570 9.71 8.00 -1.64
CA ALA A 570 9.95 8.23 -0.23
C ALA A 570 9.76 9.71 0.05
N TRP A 571 8.69 10.07 0.76
CA TRP A 571 8.26 11.46 0.92
C TRP A 571 8.10 11.82 2.38
N ARG A 572 8.99 12.68 2.89
CA ARG A 572 8.73 13.42 4.12
C ARG A 572 7.78 14.55 3.76
N ALA A 573 6.59 14.56 4.36
CA ALA A 573 5.54 15.47 3.93
C ALA A 573 5.95 16.95 4.03
N ASP A 574 5.75 17.70 2.95
CA ASP A 574 5.92 19.17 2.88
C ASP A 574 4.62 19.95 3.12
N HIS A 575 3.46 19.27 3.04
CA HIS A 575 2.14 19.86 3.27
C HIS A 575 1.17 18.88 3.93
N GLY A 576 0.04 19.41 4.41
CA GLY A 576 -0.98 18.68 5.15
C GLY A 576 -0.86 18.87 6.66
N THR A 577 -1.48 17.97 7.41
CA THR A 577 -1.46 17.97 8.88
C THR A 577 -0.19 17.31 9.42
N GLY A 578 0.32 17.79 10.56
CA GLY A 578 1.47 17.16 11.22
C GLY A 578 2.80 17.37 10.51
N VAL A 579 2.94 18.44 9.74
CA VAL A 579 4.16 18.79 8.98
C VAL A 579 4.95 19.91 9.65
N GLY A 580 6.28 19.81 9.59
CA GLY A 580 7.22 20.85 10.01
C GLY A 580 8.54 20.25 10.51
N TRP A 581 9.57 21.08 10.62
CA TRP A 581 10.95 20.63 10.85
C TRP A 581 11.12 19.66 12.03
N ASN A 582 10.35 19.89 13.09
CA ASN A 582 10.33 19.05 14.30
C ASN A 582 9.01 18.29 14.50
N THR A 583 8.04 18.42 13.59
CA THR A 583 6.71 17.80 13.68
C THR A 583 6.70 16.42 13.01
N ASN A 584 7.26 16.31 11.81
CA ASN A 584 7.46 15.06 11.07
C ASN A 584 8.95 14.79 10.80
N PRO A 585 9.80 14.66 11.83
CA PRO A 585 11.21 14.38 11.62
C PRO A 585 11.42 13.08 10.85
N ALA A 586 12.18 13.18 9.75
CA ALA A 586 12.78 12.04 9.09
C ALA A 586 14.16 12.38 8.54
N ASP A 587 15.16 11.55 8.85
CA ASP A 587 16.56 11.88 8.54
C ASP A 587 16.93 11.49 7.11
N THR A 588 16.60 10.28 6.67
CA THR A 588 16.99 9.77 5.34
C THR A 588 15.91 8.95 4.67
N GLY A 589 15.70 9.13 3.36
CA GLY A 589 14.71 8.36 2.62
C GLY A 589 15.18 6.95 2.33
N LEU A 590 16.32 6.82 1.67
CA LEU A 590 16.84 5.53 1.21
C LEU A 590 18.31 5.34 1.61
N ILE A 591 18.61 4.18 2.21
CA ILE A 591 19.98 3.70 2.41
C ILE A 591 20.16 2.39 1.65
N VAL A 592 21.16 2.34 0.75
CA VAL A 592 21.54 1.14 0.00
C VAL A 592 22.91 0.65 0.46
N ASN A 593 22.94 -0.44 1.22
CA ASN A 593 24.16 -1.10 1.67
C ASN A 593 24.53 -2.30 0.78
N GLY A 594 23.53 -2.95 0.18
CA GLY A 594 23.75 -4.09 -0.70
C GLY A 594 24.52 -3.75 -1.97
N ASN A 595 25.43 -4.64 -2.37
CA ASN A 595 26.16 -4.58 -3.63
C ASN A 595 25.26 -4.95 -4.81
N ASN A 596 25.55 -4.39 -5.98
CA ASN A 596 24.90 -4.65 -7.26
C ASN A 596 23.38 -4.41 -7.25
N VAL A 597 22.90 -3.55 -6.35
CA VAL A 597 21.52 -3.08 -6.33
C VAL A 597 21.28 -2.23 -7.58
N THR A 598 20.11 -2.41 -8.21
CA THR A 598 19.69 -1.62 -9.36
C THR A 598 18.40 -0.89 -9.01
N ALA A 599 18.41 0.42 -9.20
CA ALA A 599 17.30 1.31 -8.93
C ALA A 599 16.77 1.97 -10.22
N TYR A 600 15.46 1.99 -10.37
CA TYR A 600 14.74 2.62 -11.47
C TYR A 600 13.65 3.52 -10.91
N GLY A 601 13.55 4.76 -11.41
CA GLY A 601 12.46 5.65 -11.01
C GLY A 601 12.49 5.96 -9.51
N LEU A 602 13.61 6.48 -9.01
CA LEU A 602 13.70 6.92 -7.61
C LEU A 602 13.09 8.32 -7.46
N PHE A 603 12.16 8.45 -6.52
CA PHE A 603 11.62 9.74 -6.08
C PHE A 603 11.84 9.82 -4.57
N VAL A 604 12.66 10.75 -4.09
CA VAL A 604 12.99 10.85 -2.65
C VAL A 604 13.06 12.32 -2.26
N GLU A 605 12.25 12.75 -1.30
CA GLU A 605 12.02 14.18 -1.08
C GLU A 605 11.91 14.57 0.40
N HIS A 606 12.47 15.75 0.67
CA HIS A 606 12.33 16.59 1.86
C HIS A 606 12.86 16.04 3.17
N TYR A 607 13.72 15.03 3.16
CA TYR A 607 14.32 14.52 4.39
C TYR A 607 15.27 15.54 5.02
N LYS A 608 15.46 15.44 6.34
CA LYS A 608 16.25 16.41 7.10
C LYS A 608 17.75 16.32 6.82
N LYS A 609 18.23 15.14 6.40
CA LYS A 609 19.64 14.88 6.09
C LYS A 609 19.77 14.40 4.64
N TYR A 610 20.59 13.39 4.39
CA TYR A 610 20.73 12.82 3.05
C TYR A 610 19.43 12.17 2.61
N GLU A 611 19.01 12.46 1.39
CA GLU A 611 17.78 11.91 0.82
C GLU A 611 18.04 10.44 0.43
N VAL A 612 19.13 10.22 -0.32
CA VAL A 612 19.66 8.89 -0.66
C VAL A 612 21.11 8.73 -0.21
N VAL A 613 21.43 7.60 0.42
CA VAL A 613 22.80 7.17 0.73
C VAL A 613 23.09 5.83 0.07
N TRP A 614 24.18 5.74 -0.67
CA TRP A 614 24.61 4.55 -1.39
C TRP A 614 25.99 4.08 -0.93
N ASN A 615 26.04 2.98 -0.19
CA ASN A 615 27.25 2.39 0.37
C ASN A 615 27.71 1.13 -0.37
N GLY A 616 26.80 0.45 -1.07
CA GLY A 616 27.09 -0.79 -1.81
C GLY A 616 27.83 -0.56 -3.14
N GLN A 617 28.70 -1.51 -3.50
CA GLN A 617 29.48 -1.51 -4.73
C GLN A 617 28.64 -1.94 -5.94
N GLY A 618 29.00 -1.49 -7.15
CA GLY A 618 28.34 -1.89 -8.40
C GLY A 618 26.90 -1.40 -8.53
N GLY A 619 26.51 -0.41 -7.73
CA GLY A 619 25.16 0.14 -7.74
C GLY A 619 24.83 0.84 -9.05
N LYS A 620 23.57 0.74 -9.48
CA LYS A 620 23.06 1.42 -10.68
C LYS A 620 21.78 2.17 -10.37
N THR A 621 21.68 3.42 -10.79
CA THR A 621 20.44 4.23 -10.67
C THR A 621 20.07 4.81 -12.02
N VAL A 622 18.88 4.49 -12.52
CA VAL A 622 18.32 5.13 -13.72
C VAL A 622 17.11 5.93 -13.30
N PHE A 623 17.23 7.26 -13.44
CA PHE A 623 16.31 8.27 -12.94
C PHE A 623 16.33 8.48 -11.42
N LEU A 624 16.56 9.73 -11.02
CA LEU A 624 16.24 10.26 -9.69
C LEU A 624 15.51 11.59 -9.87
N GLN A 625 14.46 11.78 -9.09
CA GLN A 625 13.93 13.10 -8.77
C GLN A 625 13.99 13.31 -7.26
N ASN A 626 14.41 14.51 -6.87
CA ASN A 626 14.48 14.96 -5.49
C ASN A 626 14.07 16.42 -5.37
N GLU A 627 13.42 16.74 -4.25
CA GLU A 627 13.36 18.08 -3.69
C GLU A 627 13.95 18.10 -2.28
N MET A 628 14.82 19.07 -2.00
CA MET A 628 15.39 19.30 -0.65
C MET A 628 14.28 19.74 0.33
N PRO A 629 14.48 19.62 1.66
CA PRO A 629 13.49 20.06 2.64
C PRO A 629 13.22 21.56 2.52
N TYR A 630 11.95 21.94 2.49
CA TYR A 630 11.55 23.35 2.36
C TYR A 630 11.68 24.13 3.67
N ASP A 631 11.61 23.40 4.77
CA ASP A 631 11.35 23.87 6.11
C ASP A 631 12.54 23.86 7.10
N PRO A 632 13.83 23.73 6.72
CA PRO A 632 14.91 24.02 7.65
C PRO A 632 14.80 25.48 8.12
N PRO A 633 14.84 25.74 9.44
CA PRO A 633 14.53 27.08 9.97
C PRO A 633 15.61 28.14 9.69
N ASN A 634 16.84 27.71 9.40
CA ASN A 634 17.96 28.55 8.96
C ASN A 634 19.16 27.69 8.58
N GLN A 635 20.17 28.29 7.96
CA GLN A 635 21.40 27.60 7.56
C GLN A 635 22.07 26.83 8.71
N SER A 636 22.17 27.42 9.92
CA SER A 636 22.89 26.79 11.04
C SER A 636 22.23 25.50 11.53
N SER A 637 20.92 25.39 11.38
CA SER A 637 20.16 24.18 11.71
C SER A 637 20.31 23.05 10.68
N TRP A 638 20.82 23.38 9.48
CA TRP A 638 20.95 22.48 8.35
C TRP A 638 22.39 22.53 7.81
N MET A 639 23.32 22.18 8.70
CA MET A 639 24.73 21.97 8.40
C MET A 639 25.07 20.48 8.57
N ASN A 640 26.01 20.00 7.76
CA ASN A 640 26.66 18.71 7.91
C ASN A 640 28.15 18.91 8.18
N GLY A 641 28.51 19.11 9.45
CA GLY A 641 29.86 19.56 9.81
C GLY A 641 30.15 20.94 9.20
N SER A 642 31.18 21.03 8.36
CA SER A 642 31.52 22.26 7.62
C SER A 642 30.76 22.42 6.29
N THR A 643 30.06 21.38 5.83
CA THR A 643 29.27 21.41 4.59
C THR A 643 27.90 22.03 4.86
N ARG A 644 27.47 22.95 3.98
CA ARG A 644 26.14 23.55 4.05
C ARG A 644 25.12 22.59 3.46
N GLY A 645 24.18 22.14 4.28
CA GLY A 645 23.16 21.16 3.90
C GLY A 645 23.67 19.73 3.76
N TYR A 646 22.79 18.87 3.23
CA TYR A 646 23.05 17.47 2.94
C TYR A 646 22.72 17.20 1.47
N ALA A 647 23.49 16.32 0.84
CA ALA A 647 23.25 15.96 -0.55
C ALA A 647 21.94 15.17 -0.73
N ALA A 648 21.26 15.41 -1.85
CA ALA A 648 20.16 14.59 -2.31
C ALA A 648 20.59 13.15 -2.63
N TYR A 649 21.82 12.97 -3.12
CA TYR A 649 22.34 11.64 -3.39
C TYR A 649 23.81 11.56 -3.01
N LYS A 650 24.10 10.76 -1.98
CA LYS A 650 25.47 10.52 -1.51
C LYS A 650 25.91 9.12 -1.87
N VAL A 651 26.98 9.00 -2.65
CA VAL A 651 27.77 7.78 -2.77
C VAL A 651 28.85 7.78 -1.69
N GLY A 652 28.93 6.69 -0.94
CA GLY A 652 29.88 6.52 0.16
C GLY A 652 31.33 6.63 -0.32
N SER A 653 32.22 7.20 0.52
CA SER A 653 33.61 7.47 0.14
C SER A 653 34.44 6.21 -0.18
N ASN A 654 34.01 5.04 0.29
CA ASN A 654 34.68 3.77 0.06
C ASN A 654 34.18 3.05 -1.22
N VAL A 655 33.17 3.58 -1.89
CA VAL A 655 32.62 3.01 -3.12
C VAL A 655 33.57 3.27 -4.27
N THR A 656 33.88 2.22 -5.03
CA THR A 656 34.78 2.27 -6.19
C THR A 656 34.07 1.95 -7.50
N SER A 657 32.82 1.45 -7.43
CA SER A 657 31.98 1.20 -8.60
C SER A 657 30.54 1.63 -8.32
N HIS A 658 30.03 2.57 -9.12
CA HIS A 658 28.66 3.05 -9.10
C HIS A 658 28.34 3.73 -10.43
N GLU A 659 27.11 3.66 -10.92
CA GLU A 659 26.75 4.37 -12.15
C GLU A 659 25.31 4.89 -12.11
N ALA A 660 25.09 6.15 -12.49
CA ALA A 660 23.77 6.75 -12.42
C ALA A 660 23.44 7.65 -13.63
N TRP A 661 22.18 7.67 -14.06
CA TRP A 661 21.71 8.36 -15.27
C TRP A 661 20.44 9.19 -15.03
N GLY A 662 20.46 10.46 -15.42
CA GLY A 662 19.29 11.35 -15.40
C GLY A 662 18.81 11.68 -13.98
N LEU A 663 19.60 12.43 -13.20
CA LEU A 663 19.29 12.73 -11.81
C LEU A 663 19.01 14.23 -11.65
N GLY A 664 17.87 14.57 -11.04
CA GLY A 664 17.49 15.95 -10.71
C GLY A 664 17.29 16.17 -9.22
N SER A 665 17.76 17.31 -8.72
CA SER A 665 17.50 17.79 -7.35
C SER A 665 17.11 19.26 -7.35
N TYR A 666 16.01 19.58 -6.67
CA TYR A 666 15.41 20.91 -6.65
C TYR A 666 15.45 21.49 -5.24
N CYS A 667 15.62 22.80 -5.10
CA CYS A 667 15.45 23.48 -3.83
C CYS A 667 14.30 24.49 -3.87
N ASN A 668 13.55 24.53 -2.77
CA ASN A 668 12.49 25.49 -2.52
C ASN A 668 12.42 25.80 -1.02
N PHE A 669 13.49 26.37 -0.47
CA PHE A 669 13.62 26.70 0.96
C PHE A 669 12.67 27.83 1.35
N THR A 670 11.38 27.53 1.45
CA THR A 670 10.32 28.52 1.69
C THR A 670 10.36 29.07 3.11
N ALA A 671 10.85 28.28 4.09
CA ALA A 671 11.02 28.74 5.46
C ALA A 671 12.17 29.76 5.61
N ASP A 672 13.29 29.54 4.92
CA ASP A 672 14.41 30.48 4.85
C ASP A 672 15.05 30.47 3.45
N PRO A 673 14.66 31.42 2.57
CA PRO A 673 15.21 31.51 1.22
C PRO A 673 16.69 31.90 1.14
N SER A 674 17.36 32.18 2.26
CA SER A 674 18.80 32.47 2.29
C SER A 674 19.67 31.20 2.38
N ILE A 675 19.05 30.04 2.61
CA ILE A 675 19.75 28.76 2.71
C ILE A 675 20.48 28.43 1.40
N VAL A 676 21.71 27.92 1.58
CA VAL A 676 22.53 27.36 0.52
C VAL A 676 22.80 25.90 0.83
N ALA A 677 22.58 25.02 -0.15
CA ALA A 677 23.16 23.69 -0.17
C ALA A 677 24.48 23.75 -0.96
N ASP A 678 25.57 23.18 -0.44
CA ASP A 678 26.85 23.17 -1.17
C ASP A 678 26.75 22.38 -2.48
N HIS A 679 26.07 21.24 -2.45
CA HIS A 679 25.86 20.39 -3.61
C HIS A 679 24.62 19.51 -3.48
N ALA A 680 24.01 19.17 -4.61
CA ALA A 680 22.92 18.20 -4.64
C ALA A 680 23.44 16.76 -4.65
N PHE A 681 24.56 16.49 -5.31
CA PHE A 681 25.12 15.16 -5.43
C PHE A 681 26.51 15.11 -4.79
N GLU A 682 26.80 14.04 -4.06
CA GLU A 682 28.08 13.85 -3.38
C GLU A 682 28.64 12.47 -3.73
N SER A 683 29.90 12.40 -4.16
CA SER A 683 30.50 11.14 -4.61
C SER A 683 32.01 11.12 -4.47
N PRO A 684 32.66 9.95 -4.29
CA PRO A 684 34.10 9.82 -4.56
C PRO A 684 34.39 10.06 -6.05
N THR A 685 35.64 10.42 -6.36
CA THR A 685 36.16 10.63 -7.74
C THR A 685 36.85 9.38 -8.31
N ALA A 686 36.43 8.19 -7.88
CA ALA A 686 36.97 6.93 -8.39
C ALA A 686 36.52 6.70 -9.85
N SER A 687 37.41 6.17 -10.71
CA SER A 687 37.13 5.98 -12.15
C SER A 687 35.95 5.05 -12.47
N GLY A 688 35.57 4.19 -11.52
CA GLY A 688 34.42 3.30 -11.63
C GLY A 688 33.12 3.89 -11.11
N VAL A 689 33.14 5.11 -10.57
CA VAL A 689 31.96 5.83 -10.05
C VAL A 689 31.61 6.93 -11.05
N LYS A 690 30.48 6.78 -11.76
CA LYS A 690 30.12 7.63 -12.90
C LYS A 690 28.69 8.15 -12.81
N PHE A 691 28.48 9.35 -13.31
CA PHE A 691 27.17 9.96 -13.43
C PHE A 691 27.01 10.56 -14.81
N HIS A 692 25.78 10.50 -15.30
CA HIS A 692 25.37 11.01 -16.60
C HIS A 692 24.12 11.85 -16.39
N ASP A 693 24.09 13.04 -16.99
CA ASP A 693 22.91 13.91 -17.05
C ASP A 693 22.36 14.31 -15.67
N LEU A 694 23.18 15.03 -14.91
CA LEU A 694 22.80 15.63 -13.64
C LEU A 694 22.25 17.03 -13.85
N LEU A 695 21.25 17.41 -13.05
CA LEU A 695 20.78 18.79 -12.98
C LEU A 695 20.36 19.22 -11.58
N THR A 696 20.44 20.53 -11.33
CA THR A 696 19.91 21.19 -10.14
C THR A 696 19.04 22.39 -10.51
N VAL A 697 17.99 22.64 -9.72
CA VAL A 697 17.05 23.76 -9.95
C VAL A 697 16.74 24.48 -8.64
N SER A 698 16.76 25.81 -8.66
CA SER A 698 16.16 26.63 -7.59
C SER A 698 14.78 27.09 -8.02
N LEU A 699 13.74 26.66 -7.31
CA LEU A 699 12.35 27.00 -7.64
C LEU A 699 12.04 28.43 -7.16
N GLY A 700 11.78 29.34 -8.11
CA GLY A 700 11.37 30.72 -7.79
C GLY A 700 12.37 31.51 -6.93
N GLY A 701 13.65 31.15 -6.92
CA GLY A 701 14.70 31.80 -6.14
C GLY A 701 14.65 31.52 -4.63
N LYS A 702 14.03 30.41 -4.23
CA LYS A 702 13.91 30.00 -2.83
C LYS A 702 15.13 29.17 -2.41
N GLY A 703 16.21 29.89 -2.12
CA GLY A 703 17.54 29.40 -1.76
C GLY A 703 18.41 29.05 -2.95
N THR A 704 19.51 28.35 -2.68
CA THR A 704 20.56 28.11 -3.68
C THR A 704 21.16 26.72 -3.52
N ILE A 705 21.47 26.07 -4.64
CA ILE A 705 22.35 24.91 -4.69
C ILE A 705 23.64 25.38 -5.36
N ALA A 706 24.77 25.43 -4.63
CA ALA A 706 25.99 26.07 -5.09
C ALA A 706 26.70 25.30 -6.23
N HIS A 707 26.61 23.96 -6.19
CA HIS A 707 27.16 23.07 -7.21
C HIS A 707 26.21 21.90 -7.50
N VAL A 708 26.30 21.35 -8.71
CA VAL A 708 25.51 20.18 -9.08
C VAL A 708 26.02 18.95 -8.31
N ILE A 709 27.32 18.64 -8.44
CA ILE A 709 27.95 17.48 -7.82
C ILE A 709 29.30 17.86 -7.21
N ASN A 710 29.52 17.56 -5.92
CA ASN A 710 30.70 17.97 -5.16
C ASN A 710 31.00 19.48 -5.37
N THR A 711 32.03 19.81 -6.16
CA THR A 711 32.42 21.19 -6.49
C THR A 711 32.25 21.51 -7.99
N THR A 712 31.52 20.68 -8.73
CA THR A 712 31.34 20.73 -10.20
C THR A 712 29.91 21.13 -10.56
N GLY A 713 29.78 21.95 -11.60
CA GLY A 713 28.52 22.59 -11.98
C GLY A 713 28.37 23.96 -11.30
N GLY A 714 27.69 24.89 -11.98
CA GLY A 714 27.40 26.21 -11.43
C GLY A 714 26.30 26.19 -10.37
N ALA A 715 26.00 27.38 -9.82
CA ALA A 715 24.95 27.51 -8.81
C ALA A 715 23.55 27.59 -9.45
N ALA A 716 22.62 26.76 -8.99
CA ALA A 716 21.20 26.92 -9.25
C ALA A 716 20.63 27.98 -8.29
N GLN A 717 20.24 29.14 -8.83
CA GLN A 717 19.83 30.31 -8.06
C GLN A 717 18.98 31.26 -8.92
N GLY A 718 18.42 32.30 -8.30
CA GLY A 718 17.60 33.29 -8.97
C GLY A 718 16.17 32.82 -9.25
N THR A 719 15.32 33.73 -9.71
CA THR A 719 13.87 33.52 -9.81
C THR A 719 13.40 32.85 -11.10
N ALA A 720 14.29 32.69 -12.08
CA ALA A 720 13.95 32.18 -13.42
C ALA A 720 13.69 30.66 -13.46
N THR A 721 13.99 29.91 -12.40
CA THR A 721 13.79 28.46 -12.32
C THR A 721 14.42 27.72 -13.51
N THR A 722 15.72 27.98 -13.73
CA THR A 722 16.48 27.40 -14.84
C THR A 722 17.39 26.28 -14.35
N PRO A 723 17.40 25.11 -15.00
CA PRO A 723 18.31 24.03 -14.64
C PRO A 723 19.78 24.40 -14.84
N VAL A 724 20.63 23.95 -13.91
CA VAL A 724 22.09 23.93 -14.07
C VAL A 724 22.53 22.48 -14.21
N ASN A 725 23.26 22.18 -15.28
CA ASN A 725 23.49 20.82 -15.74
C ASN A 725 24.97 20.41 -15.62
N VAL A 726 25.21 19.13 -15.36
CA VAL A 726 26.50 18.44 -15.54
C VAL A 726 26.23 17.18 -16.36
N VAL A 727 26.71 17.14 -17.59
CA VAL A 727 26.43 16.03 -18.54
C VAL A 727 27.15 14.74 -18.15
N SER A 728 28.35 14.83 -17.57
CA SER A 728 29.14 13.66 -17.16
C SER A 728 29.98 13.98 -15.93
N TYR A 729 30.23 12.97 -15.08
CA TYR A 729 31.08 13.08 -13.90
C TYR A 729 31.63 11.70 -13.44
N PRO A 730 32.85 11.61 -12.88
CA PRO A 730 33.91 12.60 -12.96
C PRO A 730 34.43 12.74 -14.39
#